data_AF-A0A6G0XMG4-F1
#
_entry.id   AF-A0A6G0XMG4-F1
#
_cell.length_a   1.000
_cell.length_b   1.000
_cell.length_c   1.000
_cell.angle_alpha   90.00
_cell.angle_beta   90.00
_cell.angle_gamma   90.00
#
_symmetry.space_group_name_H-M   'P 1'
#
loop_
_entity.id
_entity.type
_entity.pdbx_description
1 polymer ?
#
loop_
_entity_poly.entity_id
_entity_poly.type
_entity_poly.pdbx_seq_one_letter_code
_entity_poly.pdbx_strand_id
1 'polypeptide(L)'
;MKLWSALRYTVKWWTRTSAGSSHTESGVKTEKTTSHVALFRIVLNVAAGTLVILPIITVVMLLSQSMFKRLVVSVNTQTRDYFWADYGKSCMLNANGWVPNTCDAATLAIVPDKIFAAIGVAFGQQWSREIAKAGGKLYVTTCLVGGTSNVGWANLQFVAGYDYFPACVPDAPQDVAGMAMFETTARDEFTNIYYAFTLYSDLDPNMTVYKYANSDGTSQDLIANPKRTLITLDGQLVEDTKEGLNAINDSKALGSRYTVRSYCLMAVEELSQIAIDQGLTGWSQGTLQHPHAEINVFVGKHSKHPVVPGWICGHQVKNFSELIVLQFFFAAATLVLFAGDIVITFEGLRGVLQGKPVLTYSILSGLERRKLLLVFIVLNAMPGLVYADIARIYFFTTNGFKIWCLSIIIVANFFSFGLVLAVSLLDMIPLRLKHVVSYSAPVFLSASITAISIACCKDSVFQYATNMIYASPTYITLHANDADWPCGSYTADGLASSVKHIIDSIVQPLVVSFVCSIVVSTIYRLVAHKRVFMALGWCKTNSFLTFAKTPNFITALPLEQTNAVKIGNKMYCKPSTQALMGYATVVETKHKVCYCSSCSRMDSPVLVVASDENNAMSPLCVISIYALVASMLFPNFVEQHGTITHNEFTPKTKAQLEKKKYKHTRGACVV
;
A
#
# COMPACT_ATOMS: atom_id res chain seq x y z
N MET A 1 -40.46 1.03 -22.12
CA MET A 1 -41.53 1.78 -21.40
C MET A 1 -42.18 1.02 -20.23
N LYS A 2 -41.53 -0.02 -19.65
CA LYS A 2 -41.96 -0.71 -18.40
C LYS A 2 -40.84 -0.83 -17.35
N LEU A 3 -39.88 0.10 -17.37
CA LEU A 3 -38.77 0.17 -16.38
C LEU A 3 -38.90 1.37 -15.42
N TRP A 4 -39.86 2.26 -15.65
CA TRP A 4 -40.09 3.47 -14.85
C TRP A 4 -41.06 3.29 -13.66
N SER A 5 -41.69 2.13 -13.53
CA SER A 5 -42.59 1.82 -12.39
C SER A 5 -41.85 1.24 -11.17
N ALA A 6 -40.61 0.73 -11.33
CA ALA A 6 -39.80 0.20 -10.22
C ALA A 6 -39.09 1.30 -9.40
N LEU A 7 -39.00 2.52 -9.94
CA LEU A 7 -38.40 3.69 -9.27
C LEU A 7 -39.37 4.45 -8.35
N ARG A 8 -40.62 3.97 -8.20
CA ARG A 8 -41.61 4.55 -7.26
C ARG A 8 -41.47 4.09 -5.80
N TYR A 9 -40.49 3.25 -5.48
CA TYR A 9 -40.05 3.06 -4.09
C TYR A 9 -39.06 4.16 -3.67
N THR A 10 -39.50 5.41 -3.83
CA THR A 10 -38.93 6.60 -3.21
C THR A 10 -38.92 6.42 -1.68
N VAL A 11 -37.76 6.01 -1.15
CA VAL A 11 -36.95 6.83 -0.24
C VAL A 11 -37.82 7.65 0.74
N LYS A 12 -38.59 6.97 1.60
CA LYS A 12 -39.14 7.58 2.83
C LYS A 12 -38.02 7.67 3.86
N TRP A 13 -37.14 8.65 3.70
CA TRP A 13 -36.11 8.97 4.69
C TRP A 13 -36.71 9.84 5.79
N TRP A 14 -36.65 9.33 7.03
CA TRP A 14 -36.83 10.05 8.29
C TRP A 14 -38.16 10.79 8.47
N THR A 15 -39.22 10.05 8.81
CA THR A 15 -40.46 10.63 9.34
C THR A 15 -40.33 11.02 10.82
N ARG A 16 -40.63 12.31 11.08
CA ARG A 16 -41.20 12.93 12.29
C ARG A 16 -41.58 11.98 13.43
N THR A 17 -41.04 12.24 14.61
CA THR A 17 -41.73 12.05 15.89
C THR A 17 -41.81 13.39 16.60
N SER A 18 -42.85 14.16 16.28
CA SER A 18 -43.36 15.21 17.16
C SER A 18 -44.13 14.53 18.28
N ALA A 19 -43.71 14.74 19.53
CA ALA A 19 -44.50 14.40 20.69
C ALA A 19 -45.76 15.28 20.70
N GLY A 20 -46.90 14.67 20.41
CA GLY A 20 -48.23 15.20 20.67
C GLY A 20 -49.01 14.09 21.35
N SER A 21 -49.56 14.39 22.53
CA SER A 21 -50.32 13.46 23.35
C SER A 21 -51.60 13.00 22.66
N SER A 22 -51.78 11.69 22.50
CA SER A 22 -53.08 11.02 22.60
C SER A 22 -52.86 9.52 22.76
N HIS A 23 -53.55 8.94 23.72
CA HIS A 23 -53.48 7.53 24.11
C HIS A 23 -53.80 6.54 22.97
N THR A 24 -53.27 5.33 23.15
CA THR A 24 -53.69 4.01 22.62
C THR A 24 -53.37 3.63 21.15
N GLU A 25 -52.78 2.43 21.00
CA GLU A 25 -52.55 1.62 19.78
C GLU A 25 -51.53 2.09 18.71
N SER A 26 -50.21 1.95 18.96
CA SER A 26 -49.20 1.96 17.87
C SER A 26 -47.86 1.24 18.16
N GLY A 27 -47.84 0.24 19.04
CA GLY A 27 -46.58 -0.38 19.52
C GLY A 27 -45.75 -1.15 18.48
N VAL A 28 -46.38 -1.80 17.48
CA VAL A 28 -45.69 -2.86 16.70
C VAL A 28 -44.97 -2.37 15.43
N LYS A 29 -45.43 -1.29 14.79
CA LYS A 29 -44.80 -0.78 13.54
C LYS A 29 -43.57 0.09 13.81
N THR A 30 -43.55 0.81 14.92
CA THR A 30 -42.49 1.77 15.25
C THR A 30 -41.17 1.05 15.59
N GLU A 31 -41.26 -0.05 16.34
CA GLU A 31 -40.11 -0.82 16.84
C GLU A 31 -39.28 -1.47 15.72
N LYS A 32 -39.92 -2.09 14.72
CA LYS A 32 -39.25 -2.71 13.57
C LYS A 32 -38.43 -1.72 12.75
N THR A 33 -38.96 -0.52 12.50
CA THR A 33 -38.26 0.54 11.74
C THR A 33 -37.03 1.09 12.46
N THR A 34 -37.09 1.24 13.80
CA THR A 34 -35.94 1.64 14.63
C THR A 34 -34.82 0.58 14.64
N SER A 35 -35.18 -0.71 14.60
CA SER A 35 -34.22 -1.81 14.58
C SER A 35 -33.36 -1.81 13.30
N HIS A 36 -33.97 -1.62 12.12
CA HIS A 36 -33.23 -1.57 10.84
C HIS A 36 -32.24 -0.39 10.75
N VAL A 37 -32.62 0.79 11.26
CA VAL A 37 -31.74 1.97 11.26
C VAL A 37 -30.55 1.78 12.20
N ALA A 38 -30.78 1.17 13.38
CA ALA A 38 -29.72 0.85 14.32
C ALA A 38 -28.75 -0.19 13.75
N LEU A 39 -29.28 -1.25 13.12
CA LEU A 39 -28.48 -2.28 12.46
C LEU A 39 -27.60 -1.70 11.34
N PHE A 40 -28.17 -0.87 10.47
CA PHE A 40 -27.43 -0.22 9.39
C PHE A 40 -26.27 0.64 9.91
N ARG A 41 -26.48 1.37 11.01
CA ARG A 41 -25.40 2.16 11.66
C ARG A 41 -24.30 1.30 12.23
N ILE A 42 -24.64 0.14 12.80
CA ILE A 42 -23.64 -0.82 13.28
C ILE A 42 -22.82 -1.36 12.11
N VAL A 43 -23.46 -1.71 10.99
CA VAL A 43 -22.74 -2.14 9.78
C VAL A 43 -21.76 -1.07 9.29
N LEU A 44 -22.18 0.20 9.26
CA LEU A 44 -21.28 1.31 8.92
C LEU A 44 -20.12 1.48 9.90
N ASN A 45 -20.33 1.22 11.20
CA ASN A 45 -19.27 1.26 12.20
C ASN A 45 -18.32 0.07 12.10
N VAL A 46 -18.83 -1.11 11.76
CA VAL A 46 -17.98 -2.28 11.46
C VAL A 46 -17.13 -1.98 10.24
N ALA A 47 -17.72 -1.45 9.17
CA ALA A 47 -16.96 -1.02 7.98
C ALA A 47 -15.91 0.05 8.30
N ALA A 48 -16.23 1.01 9.17
CA ALA A 48 -15.28 1.99 9.67
C ALA A 48 -14.12 1.34 10.46
N GLY A 49 -14.43 0.39 11.34
CA GLY A 49 -13.43 -0.37 12.08
C GLY A 49 -12.53 -1.19 11.15
N THR A 50 -13.11 -1.86 10.16
CA THR A 50 -12.36 -2.56 9.11
C THR A 50 -11.43 -1.61 8.37
N LEU A 51 -11.89 -0.40 8.01
CA LEU A 51 -11.07 0.58 7.31
C LEU A 51 -9.85 1.04 8.14
N VAL A 52 -9.98 1.12 9.47
CA VAL A 52 -8.87 1.46 10.38
C VAL A 52 -7.93 0.27 10.63
N ILE A 53 -8.47 -0.96 10.68
CA ILE A 53 -7.68 -2.18 10.98
C ILE A 53 -7.00 -2.75 9.74
N LEU A 54 -7.62 -2.63 8.56
CA LEU A 54 -7.12 -3.20 7.31
C LEU A 54 -5.68 -2.76 6.98
N PRO A 55 -5.27 -1.48 7.14
CA PRO A 55 -3.89 -1.07 6.94
C PRO A 55 -2.89 -1.83 7.83
N ILE A 56 -3.26 -2.16 9.07
CA ILE A 56 -2.41 -2.95 9.98
C ILE A 56 -2.21 -4.35 9.42
N ILE A 57 -3.28 -4.99 8.93
CA ILE A 57 -3.22 -6.31 8.30
C ILE A 57 -2.38 -6.25 7.01
N THR A 58 -2.56 -5.21 6.19
CA THR A 58 -1.78 -5.00 4.98
C THR A 58 -0.29 -4.83 5.28
N VAL A 59 0.07 -4.09 6.33
CA VAL A 59 1.46 -3.99 6.79
C VAL A 59 2.01 -5.36 7.16
N VAL A 60 1.31 -6.16 7.96
CA VAL A 60 1.76 -7.52 8.32
C VAL A 60 1.99 -8.39 7.07
N MET A 61 1.09 -8.31 6.09
CA MET A 61 1.23 -9.03 4.82
C MET A 61 2.45 -8.53 4.02
N LEU A 62 2.70 -7.23 3.96
CA LEU A 62 3.88 -6.68 3.28
C LEU A 62 5.18 -7.09 4.01
N LEU A 63 5.18 -7.12 5.33
CA LEU A 63 6.32 -7.59 6.12
C LEU A 63 6.62 -9.07 5.87
N SER A 64 5.60 -9.92 5.71
CA SER A 64 5.80 -11.33 5.37
C SER A 64 6.35 -11.56 3.96
N GLN A 65 6.25 -10.55 3.09
CA GLN A 65 6.83 -10.54 1.74
C GLN A 65 8.27 -9.99 1.70
N SER A 66 8.94 -9.93 2.86
CA SER A 66 10.34 -9.49 3.00
C SER A 66 10.61 -8.08 2.47
N MET A 67 9.66 -7.16 2.64
CA MET A 67 9.71 -5.79 2.09
C MET A 67 10.88 -4.92 2.59
N PHE A 68 11.73 -5.37 3.52
CA PHE A 68 12.93 -4.64 3.94
C PHE A 68 14.24 -5.18 3.38
N LYS A 69 14.25 -6.42 2.91
CA LYS A 69 15.38 -7.04 2.22
C LYS A 69 14.85 -8.19 1.39
N ARG A 70 14.89 -8.03 0.06
CA ARG A 70 14.40 -9.02 -0.88
C ARG A 70 15.24 -8.98 -2.15
N LEU A 71 15.53 -10.16 -2.68
CA LEU A 71 16.28 -10.43 -3.89
C LEU A 71 15.58 -11.58 -4.62
N VAL A 72 15.13 -11.32 -5.85
CA VAL A 72 14.30 -12.24 -6.65
C VAL A 72 14.70 -12.12 -8.12
N VAL A 73 14.66 -13.22 -8.85
CA VAL A 73 14.87 -13.23 -10.29
C VAL A 73 13.76 -12.44 -11.00
N SER A 74 14.17 -11.54 -11.89
CA SER A 74 13.32 -10.72 -12.75
C SER A 74 13.34 -11.34 -14.14
N VAL A 75 12.19 -11.85 -14.57
CA VAL A 75 12.06 -12.57 -15.85
C VAL A 75 12.35 -11.64 -17.02
N ASN A 76 13.08 -12.13 -18.03
CA ASN A 76 13.40 -11.37 -19.24
C ASN A 76 13.25 -12.20 -20.54
N THR A 77 12.07 -12.75 -20.81
CA THR A 77 11.86 -13.58 -22.00
C THR A 77 11.99 -12.77 -23.30
N GLN A 78 12.49 -13.40 -24.37
CA GLN A 78 12.75 -12.77 -25.68
C GLN A 78 11.47 -12.41 -26.44
N THR A 79 10.68 -11.48 -25.89
CA THR A 79 9.38 -11.07 -26.41
C THR A 79 9.24 -9.55 -26.38
N ARG A 80 8.32 -9.02 -27.19
CA ARG A 80 8.04 -7.57 -27.24
C ARG A 80 7.45 -7.02 -25.94
N ASP A 81 6.76 -7.86 -25.16
CA ASP A 81 6.20 -7.49 -23.87
C ASP A 81 7.28 -7.20 -22.82
N TYR A 82 8.46 -7.81 -22.99
CA TYR A 82 9.68 -7.54 -22.23
C TYR A 82 10.65 -6.63 -23.01
N PHE A 83 10.13 -5.85 -23.95
CA PHE A 83 10.82 -4.82 -24.71
C PHE A 83 11.96 -5.29 -25.64
N TRP A 84 12.03 -6.58 -25.97
CA TRP A 84 13.01 -7.08 -26.94
C TRP A 84 12.71 -6.60 -28.35
N ALA A 85 13.76 -6.13 -29.04
CA ALA A 85 13.70 -5.68 -30.42
C ALA A 85 15.01 -6.01 -31.17
N ASP A 86 14.89 -6.19 -32.48
CA ASP A 86 16.02 -6.27 -33.39
C ASP A 86 16.72 -4.90 -33.47
N TYR A 87 18.07 -4.90 -33.49
CA TYR A 87 18.87 -3.68 -33.73
C TYR A 87 19.83 -3.82 -34.91
N GLY A 88 20.66 -4.86 -34.92
CA GLY A 88 21.64 -5.09 -36.00
C GLY A 88 21.96 -6.57 -36.22
N LYS A 89 22.14 -6.99 -37.48
CA LYS A 89 22.42 -8.38 -37.91
C LYS A 89 23.55 -8.41 -38.94
N SER A 90 24.75 -8.05 -38.50
CA SER A 90 25.86 -7.72 -39.42
C SER A 90 27.23 -8.14 -38.87
N CYS A 91 27.44 -7.99 -37.56
CA CYS A 91 28.73 -8.26 -36.91
C CYS A 91 29.16 -9.73 -36.98
N MET A 92 30.36 -9.97 -37.49
CA MET A 92 31.02 -11.26 -37.39
C MET A 92 32.14 -11.20 -36.34
N LEU A 93 32.31 -12.28 -35.60
CA LEU A 93 33.29 -12.39 -34.52
C LEU A 93 34.26 -13.53 -34.78
N ASN A 94 35.56 -13.32 -34.57
CA ASN A 94 36.59 -14.36 -34.60
C ASN A 94 37.42 -14.35 -33.30
N ALA A 95 38.44 -15.21 -33.22
CA ALA A 95 39.26 -15.36 -32.01
C ALA A 95 40.03 -14.09 -31.60
N ASN A 96 40.24 -13.14 -32.53
CA ASN A 96 40.92 -11.87 -32.29
C ASN A 96 39.94 -10.72 -31.99
N GLY A 97 38.63 -10.94 -32.13
CA GLY A 97 37.59 -9.94 -31.91
C GLY A 97 36.70 -9.72 -33.13
N TRP A 98 36.13 -8.52 -33.27
CA TRP A 98 35.24 -8.18 -34.38
C TRP A 98 35.96 -8.25 -35.72
N VAL A 99 35.33 -8.88 -36.72
CA VAL A 99 35.85 -8.92 -38.08
C VAL A 99 35.68 -7.53 -38.72
N PRO A 100 36.74 -6.92 -39.27
CA PRO A 100 36.66 -5.58 -39.87
C PRO A 100 35.57 -5.46 -40.94
N ASN A 101 34.87 -4.33 -40.96
CA ASN A 101 33.83 -3.98 -41.94
C ASN A 101 32.62 -4.94 -42.00
N THR A 102 32.36 -5.71 -40.94
CA THR A 102 31.18 -6.59 -40.88
C THR A 102 30.01 -5.95 -40.12
N CYS A 103 30.29 -5.22 -39.04
CA CYS A 103 29.28 -4.51 -38.27
C CYS A 103 28.71 -3.29 -39.02
N ASP A 104 27.40 -3.07 -38.89
CA ASP A 104 26.73 -1.88 -39.40
C ASP A 104 27.04 -0.64 -38.54
N ALA A 105 26.84 0.54 -39.15
CA ALA A 105 27.17 1.82 -38.53
C ALA A 105 26.37 2.09 -37.24
N ALA A 106 25.11 1.63 -37.18
CA ALA A 106 24.26 1.83 -36.01
C ALA A 106 24.76 1.00 -34.80
N THR A 107 25.21 -0.22 -35.05
CA THR A 107 25.82 -1.10 -34.03
C THR A 107 27.16 -0.58 -33.54
N LEU A 108 27.99 -0.05 -34.44
CA LEU A 108 29.28 0.55 -34.08
C LEU A 108 29.12 1.83 -33.24
N ALA A 109 28.06 2.61 -33.49
CA ALA A 109 27.84 3.89 -32.80
C ALA A 109 27.33 3.75 -31.36
N ILE A 110 27.01 2.52 -30.89
CA ILE A 110 26.36 2.32 -29.60
C ILE A 110 27.20 2.81 -28.41
N VAL A 111 28.49 2.50 -28.45
CA VAL A 111 29.48 2.86 -27.44
C VAL A 111 30.71 3.40 -28.14
N PRO A 112 31.61 4.12 -27.45
CA PRO A 112 32.84 4.59 -28.08
C PRO A 112 33.66 3.45 -28.69
N ASP A 113 34.32 3.70 -29.82
CA ASP A 113 35.05 2.68 -30.60
C ASP A 113 35.99 1.80 -29.77
N LYS A 114 36.73 2.40 -28.84
CA LYS A 114 37.65 1.67 -27.95
C LYS A 114 36.93 0.64 -27.07
N ILE A 115 35.72 0.96 -26.63
CA ILE A 115 34.88 0.08 -25.83
C ILE A 115 34.30 -1.01 -26.72
N PHE A 116 33.80 -0.66 -27.91
CA PHE A 116 33.26 -1.63 -28.86
C PHE A 116 34.32 -2.66 -29.26
N ALA A 117 35.55 -2.23 -29.53
CA ALA A 117 36.68 -3.12 -29.81
C ALA A 117 36.99 -4.06 -28.63
N ALA A 118 37.00 -3.53 -27.40
CA ALA A 118 37.22 -4.31 -26.19
C ALA A 118 36.15 -5.40 -25.96
N ILE A 119 34.88 -5.08 -26.25
CA ILE A 119 33.78 -6.07 -26.24
C ILE A 119 34.12 -7.23 -27.19
N GLY A 120 34.53 -6.92 -28.42
CA GLY A 120 34.89 -7.93 -29.42
C GLY A 120 36.03 -8.82 -28.95
N VAL A 121 37.11 -8.23 -28.44
CA VAL A 121 38.25 -9.00 -27.89
C VAL A 121 37.79 -9.93 -26.77
N ALA A 122 36.98 -9.43 -25.84
CA ALA A 122 36.51 -10.22 -24.71
C ALA A 122 35.58 -11.37 -25.16
N PHE A 123 34.66 -11.11 -26.10
CA PHE A 123 33.82 -12.15 -26.69
C PHE A 123 34.64 -13.19 -27.45
N GLY A 124 35.64 -12.77 -28.23
CA GLY A 124 36.54 -13.68 -28.95
C GLY A 124 37.29 -14.64 -28.02
N GLN A 125 37.71 -14.14 -26.85
CA GLN A 125 38.34 -14.97 -25.81
C GLN A 125 37.33 -15.92 -25.16
N GLN A 126 36.15 -15.42 -24.79
CA GLN A 126 35.18 -16.15 -23.97
C GLN A 126 34.34 -17.17 -24.74
N TRP A 127 34.10 -16.93 -26.03
CA TRP A 127 33.48 -17.86 -27.00
C TRP A 127 34.51 -18.59 -27.87
N SER A 128 35.79 -18.63 -27.48
CA SER A 128 36.86 -19.27 -28.27
C SER A 128 36.56 -20.71 -28.70
N ARG A 129 35.90 -21.51 -27.84
CA ARG A 129 35.48 -22.88 -28.17
C ARG A 129 34.36 -22.90 -29.21
N GLU A 130 33.40 -22.00 -29.08
CA GLU A 130 32.33 -21.82 -30.06
C GLU A 130 32.87 -21.45 -31.43
N ILE A 131 33.78 -20.47 -31.46
CA ILE A 131 34.43 -19.98 -32.68
C ILE A 131 35.20 -21.11 -33.36
N ALA A 132 35.97 -21.89 -32.61
CA ALA A 132 36.70 -23.05 -33.14
C ALA A 132 35.73 -24.08 -33.74
N LYS A 133 34.59 -24.32 -33.09
CA LYS A 133 33.55 -25.25 -33.57
C LYS A 133 32.84 -24.74 -34.83
N ALA A 134 32.64 -23.43 -34.95
CA ALA A 134 31.97 -22.78 -36.07
C ALA A 134 32.84 -22.64 -37.34
N GLY A 135 34.07 -23.17 -37.35
CA GLY A 135 35.00 -23.01 -38.47
C GLY A 135 35.71 -21.65 -38.47
N GLY A 136 35.85 -21.02 -37.30
CA GLY A 136 36.67 -19.83 -37.09
C GLY A 136 35.93 -18.50 -36.97
N LYS A 137 34.60 -18.50 -37.08
CA LYS A 137 33.78 -17.27 -36.99
C LYS A 137 32.39 -17.53 -36.43
N LEU A 138 31.82 -16.56 -35.72
CA LEU A 138 30.42 -16.52 -35.29
C LEU A 138 29.69 -15.35 -35.93
N TYR A 139 28.38 -15.48 -36.06
CA TYR A 139 27.47 -14.46 -36.58
C TYR A 139 26.69 -13.86 -35.41
N VAL A 140 26.97 -12.61 -35.06
CA VAL A 140 26.43 -12.00 -33.84
C VAL A 140 25.33 -11.00 -34.21
N THR A 141 24.15 -11.26 -33.68
CA THR A 141 23.03 -10.31 -33.72
C THR A 141 23.09 -9.41 -32.49
N THR A 142 22.92 -8.11 -32.72
CA THR A 142 22.74 -7.11 -31.67
C THR A 142 21.25 -6.86 -31.49
N CYS A 143 20.79 -6.99 -30.26
CA CYS A 143 19.42 -6.83 -29.83
C CYS A 143 19.32 -5.71 -28.79
N LEU A 144 18.19 -5.02 -28.78
CA LEU A 144 17.85 -4.04 -27.76
C LEU A 144 16.76 -4.57 -26.84
N VAL A 145 16.90 -4.26 -25.56
CA VAL A 145 15.80 -4.28 -24.59
C VAL A 145 15.53 -2.83 -24.21
N GLY A 146 14.36 -2.31 -24.56
CA GLY A 146 14.03 -0.89 -24.38
C GLY A 146 14.48 -0.02 -25.56
N GLY A 147 15.17 1.09 -25.30
CA GLY A 147 15.68 1.99 -26.34
C GLY A 147 14.59 2.80 -27.06
N THR A 148 13.49 3.08 -26.35
CA THR A 148 12.39 3.91 -26.86
C THR A 148 11.96 4.91 -25.80
N SER A 149 11.36 6.03 -26.22
CA SER A 149 10.88 7.09 -25.31
C SER A 149 9.85 6.61 -24.29
N ASN A 150 9.09 5.56 -24.61
CA ASN A 150 8.08 4.98 -23.71
C ASN A 150 8.72 4.14 -22.59
N VAL A 151 9.90 3.57 -22.83
CA VAL A 151 10.64 2.76 -21.85
C VAL A 151 11.60 3.65 -21.06
N GLY A 152 12.31 4.57 -21.73
CA GLY A 152 13.16 5.57 -21.08
C GLY A 152 14.56 5.08 -20.67
N TRP A 153 14.88 3.82 -20.95
CA TRP A 153 16.18 3.19 -20.70
C TRP A 153 16.46 2.14 -21.78
N ALA A 154 17.71 1.72 -21.91
CA ALA A 154 18.10 0.68 -22.87
C ALA A 154 19.10 -0.29 -22.26
N ASN A 155 19.08 -1.52 -22.76
CA ASN A 155 20.05 -2.55 -22.49
C ASN A 155 20.37 -3.28 -23.80
N LEU A 156 21.61 -3.75 -23.94
CA LEU A 156 22.06 -4.47 -25.11
C LEU A 156 22.24 -5.95 -24.85
N GLN A 157 21.78 -6.73 -25.82
CA GLN A 157 21.90 -8.18 -25.82
C GLN A 157 22.59 -8.61 -27.11
N PHE A 158 23.58 -9.49 -27.01
CA PHE A 158 24.27 -10.09 -28.14
C PHE A 158 23.91 -11.55 -28.23
N VAL A 159 23.47 -12.01 -29.41
CA VAL A 159 23.08 -13.40 -29.64
C VAL A 159 23.96 -13.96 -30.75
N ALA A 160 24.78 -14.96 -30.43
CA ALA A 160 25.75 -15.52 -31.36
C ALA A 160 25.23 -16.81 -31.99
N GLY A 161 25.21 -16.87 -33.33
CA GLY A 161 24.94 -18.07 -34.11
C GLY A 161 26.20 -18.64 -34.76
N TYR A 162 26.16 -19.91 -35.13
CA TYR A 162 27.29 -20.63 -35.75
C TYR A 162 27.45 -20.28 -37.24
N ASP A 163 26.35 -20.31 -37.98
CA ASP A 163 26.31 -20.17 -39.44
C ASP A 163 25.24 -19.18 -39.94
N TYR A 164 24.46 -18.59 -39.02
CA TYR A 164 23.41 -17.61 -39.30
C TYR A 164 23.31 -16.56 -38.18
N PHE A 165 22.67 -15.42 -38.47
CA PHE A 165 22.36 -14.39 -37.47
C PHE A 165 21.06 -14.73 -36.72
N PRO A 166 21.10 -15.05 -35.41
CA PRO A 166 19.90 -15.38 -34.64
C PRO A 166 18.91 -14.20 -34.55
N ALA A 167 17.64 -14.48 -34.33
CA ALA A 167 16.62 -13.44 -34.11
C ALA A 167 16.63 -12.95 -32.65
N CYS A 168 16.33 -11.67 -32.43
CA CYS A 168 16.16 -11.13 -31.07
C CYS A 168 14.85 -11.56 -30.42
N VAL A 169 13.81 -11.76 -31.24
CA VAL A 169 12.47 -12.24 -30.86
C VAL A 169 12.15 -13.44 -31.76
N PRO A 170 12.56 -14.65 -31.39
CA PRO A 170 12.36 -15.84 -32.21
C PRO A 170 10.91 -16.35 -32.14
N ASP A 171 10.34 -16.72 -33.29
CA ASP A 171 8.98 -17.29 -33.38
C ASP A 171 8.96 -18.82 -33.11
N ALA A 172 10.12 -19.47 -33.16
CA ALA A 172 10.35 -20.88 -32.89
C ALA A 172 11.70 -21.07 -32.16
N PRO A 173 11.95 -22.21 -31.49
CA PRO A 173 13.25 -22.45 -30.85
C PRO A 173 14.40 -22.32 -31.85
N GLN A 174 15.44 -21.57 -31.50
CA GLN A 174 16.61 -21.33 -32.34
C GLN A 174 17.91 -21.73 -31.61
N ASP A 175 18.85 -22.32 -32.35
CA ASP A 175 20.10 -22.84 -31.80
C ASP A 175 21.20 -21.77 -31.82
N VAL A 176 21.78 -21.46 -30.66
CA VAL A 176 22.79 -20.39 -30.49
C VAL A 176 24.07 -20.94 -29.89
N ALA A 177 25.20 -20.33 -30.27
CA ALA A 177 26.51 -20.56 -29.66
C ALA A 177 26.62 -19.95 -28.25
N GLY A 178 25.91 -18.83 -28.03
CA GLY A 178 25.93 -18.14 -26.76
C GLY A 178 25.12 -16.85 -26.80
N MET A 179 24.96 -16.25 -25.61
CA MET A 179 24.29 -14.96 -25.42
C MET A 179 25.07 -14.11 -24.42
N ALA A 180 25.06 -12.80 -24.59
CA ALA A 180 25.66 -11.88 -23.64
C ALA A 180 24.78 -10.66 -23.41
N MET A 181 24.61 -10.27 -22.15
CA MET A 181 24.00 -9.00 -21.76
C MET A 181 25.09 -7.98 -21.50
N PHE A 182 24.96 -6.79 -22.08
CA PHE A 182 25.88 -5.68 -21.92
C PHE A 182 25.16 -4.46 -21.33
N GLU A 183 25.74 -3.93 -20.25
CA GLU A 183 25.23 -2.80 -19.49
C GLU A 183 26.36 -1.85 -19.06
N THR A 184 26.01 -0.74 -18.44
CA THR A 184 26.96 0.10 -17.69
C THR A 184 26.71 -0.05 -16.19
N THR A 185 27.72 0.21 -15.37
CA THR A 185 27.63 0.07 -13.92
C THR A 185 28.45 1.12 -13.19
N ALA A 186 27.94 1.59 -12.06
CA ALA A 186 28.67 2.44 -11.12
C ALA A 186 28.82 1.68 -9.80
N ARG A 187 30.06 1.49 -9.34
CA ARG A 187 30.44 0.67 -8.18
C ARG A 187 31.20 1.47 -7.14
N ASP A 188 31.39 0.86 -5.97
CA ASP A 188 32.16 1.40 -4.84
C ASP A 188 31.73 2.83 -4.46
N GLU A 189 30.46 2.96 -4.04
CA GLU A 189 29.86 4.26 -3.69
C GLU A 189 29.84 5.26 -4.85
N PHE A 190 29.59 4.76 -6.07
CA PHE A 190 29.44 5.56 -7.29
C PHE A 190 30.74 6.24 -7.76
N THR A 191 31.90 5.69 -7.37
CA THR A 191 33.22 6.25 -7.75
C THR A 191 33.82 5.56 -8.98
N ASN A 192 33.56 4.26 -9.15
CA ASN A 192 34.12 3.47 -10.23
C ASN A 192 33.07 3.19 -11.30
N ILE A 193 33.27 3.68 -12.52
CA ILE A 193 32.33 3.55 -13.65
C ILE A 193 32.91 2.56 -14.66
N TYR A 194 32.11 1.58 -15.04
CA TYR A 194 32.50 0.54 -16.00
C TYR A 194 31.38 0.28 -17.00
N TYR A 195 31.76 -0.27 -18.15
CA TYR A 195 30.87 -1.14 -18.90
C TYR A 195 30.99 -2.55 -18.34
N ALA A 196 29.91 -3.32 -18.33
CA ALA A 196 29.87 -4.65 -17.75
C ALA A 196 29.07 -5.58 -18.66
N PHE A 197 29.52 -6.84 -18.76
CA PHE A 197 28.71 -7.85 -19.40
C PHE A 197 28.74 -9.19 -18.68
N THR A 198 27.66 -9.94 -18.86
CA THR A 198 27.52 -11.34 -18.43
C THR A 198 27.21 -12.19 -19.64
N LEU A 199 27.97 -13.26 -19.83
CA LEU A 199 27.99 -14.07 -21.04
C LEU A 199 27.79 -15.56 -20.73
N TYR A 200 26.97 -16.19 -21.56
CA TYR A 200 26.73 -17.62 -21.64
C TYR A 200 27.42 -18.22 -22.88
N SER A 201 28.01 -19.41 -22.74
CA SER A 201 28.65 -20.19 -23.80
C SER A 201 28.20 -21.65 -23.68
N ASP A 202 27.63 -22.22 -24.73
CA ASP A 202 27.04 -23.57 -24.71
C ASP A 202 28.09 -24.69 -24.53
N LEU A 203 29.29 -24.52 -25.09
CA LEU A 203 30.41 -25.45 -25.00
C LEU A 203 31.28 -25.27 -23.73
N ASP A 204 30.87 -24.41 -22.79
CA ASP A 204 31.55 -24.31 -21.50
C ASP A 204 30.97 -25.32 -20.50
N PRO A 205 31.69 -26.40 -20.14
CA PRO A 205 31.17 -27.45 -19.26
C PRO A 205 30.96 -26.96 -17.82
N ASN A 206 31.47 -25.79 -17.45
CA ASN A 206 31.27 -25.21 -16.13
C ASN A 206 29.94 -24.46 -16.00
N MET A 207 29.27 -24.17 -17.13
CA MET A 207 27.98 -23.47 -17.17
C MET A 207 26.84 -24.48 -17.12
N THR A 208 26.41 -24.83 -15.92
CA THR A 208 25.37 -25.83 -15.67
C THR A 208 24.12 -25.21 -15.04
N VAL A 209 22.97 -25.85 -15.22
CA VAL A 209 21.72 -25.40 -14.60
C VAL A 209 21.76 -25.67 -13.10
N TYR A 210 21.33 -24.69 -12.32
CA TYR A 210 21.08 -24.84 -10.89
C TYR A 210 19.80 -24.13 -10.49
N LYS A 211 19.21 -24.59 -9.39
CA LYS A 211 17.98 -24.03 -8.85
C LYS A 211 18.29 -22.90 -7.89
N TYR A 212 17.96 -21.67 -8.26
CA TYR A 212 18.09 -20.49 -7.41
C TYR A 212 16.89 -20.34 -6.48
N ALA A 213 17.15 -20.17 -5.19
CA ALA A 213 16.12 -19.92 -4.19
C ALA A 213 15.90 -18.41 -4.02
N ASN A 214 14.75 -17.92 -4.45
CA ASN A 214 14.36 -16.53 -4.25
C ASN A 214 14.06 -16.27 -2.78
N SER A 215 14.32 -15.04 -2.33
CA SER A 215 14.05 -14.63 -0.94
C SER A 215 12.57 -14.56 -0.55
N ASP A 216 11.66 -14.69 -1.50
CA ASP A 216 10.20 -14.77 -1.27
C ASP A 216 9.69 -16.22 -1.15
N GLY A 217 10.61 -17.20 -1.15
CA GLY A 217 10.30 -18.63 -1.04
C GLY A 217 10.00 -19.32 -2.37
N THR A 218 9.96 -18.57 -3.49
CA THR A 218 9.90 -19.17 -4.83
C THR A 218 11.28 -19.65 -5.28
N SER A 219 11.35 -20.36 -6.40
CA SER A 219 12.59 -20.82 -6.98
C SER A 219 12.56 -20.73 -8.49
N GLN A 220 13.69 -20.46 -9.11
CA GLN A 220 13.84 -20.36 -10.55
C GLN A 220 15.17 -20.95 -10.99
N ASP A 221 15.21 -21.54 -12.17
CA ASP A 221 16.41 -22.18 -12.70
C ASP A 221 17.29 -21.15 -13.40
N LEU A 222 18.57 -21.14 -13.04
CA LEU A 222 19.59 -20.23 -13.57
C LEU A 222 20.81 -21.04 -14.04
N ILE A 223 21.66 -20.41 -14.85
CA ILE A 223 22.94 -20.98 -15.26
C ILE A 223 24.04 -20.56 -14.28
N ALA A 224 24.78 -21.53 -13.75
CA ALA A 224 25.91 -21.33 -12.86
C ALA A 224 27.13 -20.83 -13.64
N ASN A 225 28.01 -20.10 -12.96
CA ASN A 225 29.31 -19.64 -13.49
C ASN A 225 29.25 -18.93 -14.86
N PRO A 226 28.29 -18.02 -15.12
CA PRO A 226 28.36 -17.23 -16.35
C PRO A 226 29.64 -16.40 -16.33
N LYS A 227 30.22 -16.15 -17.50
CA LYS A 227 31.45 -15.33 -17.60
C LYS A 227 31.08 -13.88 -17.43
N ARG A 228 31.79 -13.16 -16.56
CA ARG A 228 31.52 -11.76 -16.25
C ARG A 228 32.77 -10.92 -16.43
N THR A 229 32.63 -9.77 -17.06
CA THR A 229 33.77 -8.91 -17.37
C THR A 229 33.36 -7.45 -17.29
N LEU A 230 34.26 -6.65 -16.74
CA LEU A 230 34.18 -5.20 -16.71
C LEU A 230 35.13 -4.63 -17.77
N ILE A 231 34.74 -3.52 -18.36
CA ILE A 231 35.56 -2.74 -19.27
C ILE A 231 35.67 -1.34 -18.68
N THR A 232 36.89 -0.90 -18.41
CA THR A 232 37.13 0.49 -17.98
C THR A 232 36.75 1.46 -19.08
N LEU A 233 36.59 2.74 -18.72
CA LEU A 233 36.36 3.79 -19.72
C LEU A 233 37.50 3.88 -20.74
N ASP A 234 38.68 3.33 -20.46
CA ASP A 234 39.82 3.27 -21.38
C ASP A 234 39.90 1.99 -22.21
N GLY A 235 38.90 1.10 -22.10
CA GLY A 235 38.83 -0.13 -22.89
C GLY A 235 39.64 -1.29 -22.30
N GLN A 236 40.11 -1.18 -21.05
CA GLN A 236 40.81 -2.29 -20.40
C GLN A 236 39.84 -3.31 -19.81
N LEU A 237 40.10 -4.59 -20.06
CA LEU A 237 39.32 -5.69 -19.51
C LEU A 237 39.73 -5.95 -18.06
N VAL A 238 38.74 -6.02 -17.17
CA VAL A 238 38.92 -6.27 -15.74
C VAL A 238 37.95 -7.39 -15.33
N GLU A 239 38.42 -8.30 -14.49
CA GLU A 239 37.58 -9.37 -13.96
C GLU A 239 36.52 -8.82 -13.00
N ASP A 240 35.30 -9.34 -13.11
CA ASP A 240 34.22 -8.94 -12.20
C ASP A 240 34.24 -9.73 -10.88
N THR A 241 34.87 -9.14 -9.87
CA THR A 241 34.94 -9.69 -8.50
C THR A 241 33.67 -9.51 -7.67
N LYS A 242 32.65 -8.81 -8.18
CA LYS A 242 31.38 -8.52 -7.49
C LYS A 242 30.20 -9.28 -8.10
N GLU A 243 30.48 -10.36 -8.82
CA GLU A 243 29.47 -11.31 -9.31
C GLU A 243 28.30 -10.66 -10.09
N GLY A 244 28.59 -9.70 -10.97
CA GLY A 244 27.59 -9.11 -11.85
C GLY A 244 26.74 -8.02 -11.19
N LEU A 245 27.18 -7.45 -10.06
CA LEU A 245 26.50 -6.35 -9.40
C LEU A 245 26.32 -5.15 -10.36
N ASN A 246 25.08 -4.73 -10.53
CA ASN A 246 24.69 -3.63 -11.39
C ASN A 246 23.45 -2.86 -10.86
N ALA A 247 23.08 -1.79 -11.58
CA ALA A 247 21.87 -0.99 -11.39
C ALA A 247 21.69 -0.47 -9.95
N ILE A 248 22.79 -0.08 -9.32
CA ILE A 248 22.79 0.42 -7.95
C ILE A 248 22.13 1.79 -7.92
N ASN A 249 21.12 1.94 -7.07
CA ASN A 249 20.32 3.15 -6.97
C ASN A 249 19.81 3.34 -5.54
N ASP A 250 19.78 4.58 -5.06
CA ASP A 250 19.33 4.91 -3.71
C ASP A 250 18.06 5.77 -3.76
N SER A 251 16.94 5.30 -3.21
CA SER A 251 15.73 6.11 -2.98
C SER A 251 15.61 6.57 -1.53
N LYS A 252 15.13 7.80 -1.32
CA LYS A 252 15.10 8.46 0.01
C LYS A 252 13.68 8.95 0.36
N ALA A 253 12.64 8.12 0.18
CA ALA A 253 11.24 8.50 0.42
C ALA A 253 10.93 9.02 1.83
N LEU A 254 11.62 8.52 2.87
CA LEU A 254 11.52 9.00 4.26
C LEU A 254 12.80 9.72 4.73
N GLY A 255 13.61 10.22 3.79
CA GLY A 255 14.91 10.84 4.06
C GLY A 255 16.07 9.82 4.14
N SER A 256 17.28 10.34 4.34
CA SER A 256 18.55 9.60 4.24
C SER A 256 18.77 8.54 5.33
N ARG A 257 18.00 8.56 6.44
CA ARG A 257 18.08 7.54 7.49
C ARG A 257 17.51 6.20 7.04
N TYR A 258 16.52 6.22 6.15
CA TYR A 258 15.75 5.07 5.69
C TYR A 258 15.88 4.88 4.17
N THR A 259 17.10 5.04 3.67
CA THR A 259 17.39 4.86 2.24
C THR A 259 17.06 3.43 1.80
N VAL A 260 16.36 3.33 0.68
CA VAL A 260 16.12 2.09 -0.06
C VAL A 260 17.22 1.98 -1.11
N ARG A 261 18.17 1.07 -0.92
CA ARG A 261 19.18 0.76 -1.93
C ARG A 261 18.67 -0.38 -2.81
N SER A 262 18.35 -0.10 -4.06
CA SER A 262 18.06 -1.12 -5.07
C SER A 262 19.31 -1.49 -5.84
N TYR A 263 19.40 -2.73 -6.28
CA TYR A 263 20.48 -3.25 -7.11
C TYR A 263 20.01 -4.51 -7.84
N CYS A 264 20.72 -4.88 -8.89
CA CYS A 264 20.53 -6.13 -9.61
C CYS A 264 21.85 -6.88 -9.74
N LEU A 265 21.78 -8.21 -9.88
CA LEU A 265 22.91 -9.04 -10.28
C LEU A 265 22.60 -9.56 -11.68
N MET A 266 23.51 -9.32 -12.63
CA MET A 266 23.39 -9.86 -13.99
C MET A 266 23.54 -11.39 -13.94
N ALA A 267 22.57 -12.10 -14.52
CA ALA A 267 22.48 -13.55 -14.51
C ALA A 267 22.05 -14.09 -15.87
N VAL A 268 22.04 -15.41 -16.00
CA VAL A 268 21.49 -16.11 -17.17
C VAL A 268 20.41 -17.04 -16.65
N GLU A 269 19.19 -16.81 -17.11
CA GLU A 269 18.01 -17.61 -16.78
C GLU A 269 17.95 -18.85 -17.66
N GLU A 270 17.50 -19.95 -17.07
CA GLU A 270 17.11 -21.15 -17.79
C GLU A 270 15.57 -21.14 -17.93
N LEU A 271 15.10 -21.25 -19.17
CA LEU A 271 13.72 -20.96 -19.53
C LEU A 271 12.81 -22.20 -19.59
N SER A 272 13.27 -23.42 -19.24
CA SER A 272 12.48 -24.64 -19.48
C SER A 272 11.10 -24.59 -18.84
N GLN A 273 11.03 -24.13 -17.58
CA GLN A 273 9.75 -23.98 -16.88
C GLN A 273 8.98 -22.73 -17.34
N ILE A 274 9.69 -21.62 -17.58
CA ILE A 274 9.09 -20.32 -17.94
C ILE A 274 8.45 -20.38 -19.33
N ALA A 275 9.08 -21.10 -20.26
CA ALA A 275 8.57 -21.32 -21.61
C ALA A 275 7.20 -22.01 -21.58
N ILE A 276 7.01 -22.97 -20.67
CA ILE A 276 5.73 -23.63 -20.46
C ILE A 276 4.74 -22.68 -19.78
N ASP A 277 5.15 -22.03 -18.70
CA ASP A 277 4.28 -21.18 -17.88
C ASP A 277 3.75 -19.95 -18.66
N GLN A 278 4.56 -19.39 -19.57
CA GLN A 278 4.20 -18.25 -20.40
C GLN A 278 3.72 -18.63 -21.82
N GLY A 279 3.72 -19.92 -22.17
CA GLY A 279 3.30 -20.39 -23.49
C GLY A 279 4.15 -19.83 -24.63
N LEU A 280 5.48 -19.76 -24.43
CA LEU A 280 6.40 -19.22 -25.44
C LEU A 280 6.43 -20.12 -26.67
N THR A 281 6.40 -19.51 -27.86
CA THR A 281 6.52 -20.24 -29.14
C THR A 281 7.95 -20.38 -29.61
N GLY A 282 8.84 -19.46 -29.23
CA GLY A 282 10.27 -19.49 -29.56
C GLY A 282 11.16 -18.91 -28.47
N TRP A 283 12.42 -19.36 -28.47
CA TRP A 283 13.48 -18.99 -27.52
C TRP A 283 14.85 -19.36 -28.11
N SER A 284 15.92 -18.80 -27.55
CA SER A 284 17.29 -19.23 -27.86
C SER A 284 17.71 -20.39 -26.96
N GLN A 285 18.38 -21.38 -27.53
CA GLN A 285 18.86 -22.56 -26.79
C GLN A 285 20.23 -23.02 -27.28
N GLY A 286 20.96 -23.74 -26.42
CA GLY A 286 22.16 -24.47 -26.83
C GLY A 286 21.89 -25.49 -27.96
N THR A 287 22.92 -25.85 -28.72
CA THR A 287 22.77 -26.62 -29.97
C THR A 287 22.70 -28.14 -29.71
N LEU A 288 21.90 -28.88 -30.50
CA LEU A 288 21.95 -30.36 -30.55
C LEU A 288 22.91 -30.77 -31.67
N GLN A 289 23.86 -31.66 -31.40
CA GLN A 289 24.56 -32.33 -32.48
C GLN A 289 23.85 -33.61 -32.93
N HIS A 290 23.51 -33.75 -34.22
CA HIS A 290 23.36 -35.05 -34.94
C HIS A 290 23.47 -34.87 -36.47
N PRO A 291 23.82 -35.90 -37.27
CA PRO A 291 24.72 -37.05 -37.03
C PRO A 291 25.71 -37.30 -38.20
N HIS A 292 27.01 -37.41 -37.92
CA HIS A 292 27.95 -38.26 -38.68
C HIS A 292 29.19 -38.49 -37.81
N ALA A 293 29.06 -39.40 -36.84
CA ALA A 293 30.17 -40.10 -36.21
C ALA A 293 29.57 -41.17 -35.30
N GLU A 294 29.62 -42.41 -35.77
CA GLU A 294 29.53 -43.59 -34.92
C GLU A 294 30.66 -43.56 -33.87
N ILE A 295 30.41 -44.31 -32.80
CA ILE A 295 31.32 -44.75 -31.74
C ILE A 295 31.05 -44.06 -30.39
N ASN A 296 30.62 -44.94 -29.49
CA ASN A 296 30.22 -44.74 -28.10
C ASN A 296 31.23 -43.91 -27.29
N VAL A 297 30.69 -43.17 -26.31
CA VAL A 297 31.21 -42.87 -24.96
C VAL A 297 31.02 -41.37 -24.58
N PHE A 298 30.25 -41.18 -23.49
CA PHE A 298 29.83 -39.97 -22.76
C PHE A 298 28.71 -39.07 -23.34
N VAL A 299 27.63 -38.96 -22.55
CA VAL A 299 26.52 -38.03 -22.68
C VAL A 299 27.05 -36.60 -22.56
N GLY A 300 26.85 -35.82 -23.61
CA GLY A 300 27.34 -34.46 -23.76
C GLY A 300 27.57 -34.22 -25.24
N LYS A 301 26.61 -33.55 -25.89
CA LYS A 301 26.71 -32.94 -27.22
C LYS A 301 26.04 -31.54 -27.40
N HIS A 302 25.80 -30.66 -26.40
CA HIS A 302 26.15 -30.72 -24.97
C HIS A 302 25.02 -30.33 -23.99
N SER A 303 24.25 -29.23 -24.16
CA SER A 303 23.33 -28.77 -23.09
C SER A 303 21.82 -28.71 -23.42
N LYS A 304 21.42 -28.19 -24.59
CA LYS A 304 20.03 -27.88 -24.97
C LYS A 304 19.25 -27.01 -23.98
N HIS A 305 19.95 -26.25 -23.15
CA HIS A 305 19.29 -25.35 -22.22
C HIS A 305 18.67 -24.17 -22.99
N PRO A 306 17.36 -23.93 -22.87
CA PRO A 306 16.76 -22.68 -23.30
C PRO A 306 17.25 -21.58 -22.35
N VAL A 307 17.88 -20.54 -22.89
CA VAL A 307 18.59 -19.54 -22.09
C VAL A 307 18.19 -18.13 -22.50
N VAL A 308 18.23 -17.23 -21.52
CA VAL A 308 18.19 -15.79 -21.78
C VAL A 308 18.97 -15.05 -20.70
N PRO A 309 19.69 -13.98 -21.04
CA PRO A 309 20.24 -13.10 -20.02
C PRO A 309 19.13 -12.41 -19.24
N GLY A 310 19.28 -12.36 -17.92
CA GLY A 310 18.29 -11.78 -17.01
C GLY A 310 18.95 -11.17 -15.79
N TRP A 311 18.13 -10.87 -14.77
CA TRP A 311 18.62 -10.22 -13.56
C TRP A 311 18.06 -10.86 -12.31
N ILE A 312 18.86 -10.81 -11.25
CA ILE A 312 18.38 -11.01 -9.89
C ILE A 312 18.31 -9.63 -9.25
N CYS A 313 17.12 -9.07 -9.16
CA CYS A 313 16.90 -7.70 -8.68
C CYS A 313 16.35 -7.68 -7.26
N GLY A 314 16.76 -6.68 -6.51
CA GLY A 314 16.42 -6.59 -5.11
C GLY A 314 16.71 -5.24 -4.48
N HIS A 315 16.50 -5.20 -3.17
CA HIS A 315 16.75 -4.03 -2.37
C HIS A 315 17.18 -4.36 -0.95
N GLN A 316 17.70 -3.33 -0.29
CA GLN A 316 17.96 -3.31 1.14
C GLN A 316 17.57 -1.94 1.71
N VAL A 317 16.79 -1.95 2.80
CA VAL A 317 16.41 -0.73 3.51
C VAL A 317 17.36 -0.47 4.67
N LYS A 318 17.95 0.72 4.73
CA LYS A 318 18.81 1.15 5.84
C LYS A 318 17.98 1.36 7.12
N ASN A 319 18.50 0.91 8.27
CA ASN A 319 17.85 1.05 9.58
C ASN A 319 16.40 0.50 9.64
N PHE A 320 16.11 -0.56 8.88
CA PHE A 320 14.75 -1.10 8.77
C PHE A 320 14.18 -1.61 10.11
N SER A 321 15.03 -2.02 11.05
CA SER A 321 14.61 -2.45 12.39
C SER A 321 13.90 -1.34 13.16
N GLU A 322 14.33 -0.08 13.01
CA GLU A 322 13.65 1.07 13.61
C GLU A 322 12.25 1.26 13.02
N LEU A 323 12.10 1.11 11.69
CA LEU A 323 10.81 1.21 11.02
C LEU A 323 9.83 0.13 11.50
N ILE A 324 10.30 -1.11 11.68
CA ILE A 324 9.48 -2.20 12.23
C ILE A 324 8.98 -1.85 13.64
N VAL A 325 9.88 -1.41 14.52
CA VAL A 325 9.54 -1.05 15.91
C VAL A 325 8.55 0.11 15.94
N LEU A 326 8.78 1.16 15.12
CA LEU A 326 7.88 2.30 15.01
C LEU A 326 6.50 1.88 14.49
N GLN A 327 6.43 1.03 13.46
CA GLN A 327 5.15 0.52 12.95
C GLN A 327 4.40 -0.31 13.99
N PHE A 328 5.09 -1.19 14.72
CA PHE A 328 4.47 -1.95 15.80
C PHE A 328 3.89 -1.02 16.87
N PHE A 329 4.67 -0.02 17.29
CA PHE A 329 4.23 0.98 18.25
C PHE A 329 3.03 1.78 17.74
N PHE A 330 3.06 2.26 16.49
CA PHE A 330 1.95 3.03 15.91
C PHE A 330 0.69 2.19 15.71
N ALA A 331 0.82 0.92 15.31
CA ALA A 331 -0.29 -0.01 15.20
C ALA A 331 -0.91 -0.30 16.57
N ALA A 332 -0.09 -0.60 17.59
CA ALA A 332 -0.56 -0.82 18.96
C ALA A 332 -1.25 0.42 19.54
N ALA A 333 -0.64 1.60 19.37
CA ALA A 333 -1.24 2.86 19.79
C ALA A 333 -2.57 3.14 19.08
N THR A 334 -2.66 2.87 17.78
CA THR A 334 -3.90 2.98 17.01
C THR A 334 -5.00 2.08 17.59
N LEU A 335 -4.69 0.81 17.89
CA LEU A 335 -5.64 -0.12 18.49
C LEU A 335 -6.10 0.31 19.89
N VAL A 336 -5.17 0.77 20.74
CA VAL A 336 -5.49 1.26 22.09
C VAL A 336 -6.40 2.48 22.02
N LEU A 337 -6.10 3.45 21.14
CA LEU A 337 -6.89 4.66 20.96
C LEU A 337 -8.24 4.38 20.30
N PHE A 338 -8.36 3.31 19.53
CA PHE A 338 -9.62 2.89 18.90
C PHE A 338 -10.47 1.98 19.80
N ALA A 339 -9.91 1.44 20.88
CA ALA A 339 -10.57 0.43 21.71
C ALA A 339 -11.90 0.93 22.32
N GLY A 340 -11.99 2.20 22.71
CA GLY A 340 -13.24 2.78 23.23
C GLY A 340 -14.38 2.75 22.19
N ASP A 341 -14.09 3.09 20.93
CA ASP A 341 -15.06 3.03 19.83
C ASP A 341 -15.49 1.58 19.52
N ILE A 342 -14.56 0.63 19.64
CA ILE A 342 -14.85 -0.81 19.50
C ILE A 342 -15.82 -1.28 20.58
N VAL A 343 -15.56 -0.96 21.86
CA VAL A 343 -16.42 -1.37 22.98
C VAL A 343 -17.84 -0.85 22.81
N ILE A 344 -18.00 0.44 22.49
CA ILE A 344 -19.34 1.03 22.30
C ILE A 344 -20.06 0.37 21.11
N THR A 345 -19.33 0.03 20.04
CA THR A 345 -19.91 -0.65 18.87
C THR A 345 -20.38 -2.06 19.21
N PHE A 346 -19.63 -2.82 20.00
CA PHE A 346 -20.03 -4.16 20.46
C PHE A 346 -21.21 -4.12 21.43
N GLU A 347 -21.22 -3.21 22.40
CA GLU A 347 -22.40 -2.99 23.24
C GLU A 347 -23.60 -2.56 22.39
N GLY A 348 -23.34 -1.80 21.34
CA GLY A 348 -24.27 -1.44 20.30
C GLY A 348 -24.98 -2.64 19.69
N LEU A 349 -24.18 -3.55 19.13
CA LEU A 349 -24.64 -4.79 18.51
C LEU A 349 -25.40 -5.68 19.50
N ARG A 350 -24.85 -5.86 20.72
CA ARG A 350 -25.51 -6.63 21.78
C ARG A 350 -26.87 -6.06 22.13
N GLY A 351 -26.99 -4.73 22.20
CA GLY A 351 -28.26 -4.06 22.46
C GLY A 351 -29.30 -4.33 21.37
N VAL A 352 -28.91 -4.24 20.09
CA VAL A 352 -29.83 -4.51 18.95
C VAL A 352 -30.30 -5.97 18.97
N LEU A 353 -29.39 -6.92 19.19
CA LEU A 353 -29.73 -8.35 19.26
C LEU A 353 -30.67 -8.68 20.44
N GLN A 354 -30.62 -7.89 21.51
CA GLN A 354 -31.47 -8.05 22.68
C GLN A 354 -32.75 -7.21 22.65
N GLY A 355 -33.04 -6.50 21.55
CA GLY A 355 -34.20 -5.59 21.44
C GLY A 355 -34.14 -4.41 22.41
N LYS A 356 -32.96 -4.06 22.93
CA LYS A 356 -32.76 -2.97 23.89
C LYS A 356 -32.43 -1.67 23.16
N PRO A 357 -32.76 -0.49 23.73
CA PRO A 357 -32.35 0.79 23.18
C PRO A 357 -30.81 0.95 23.16
N VAL A 358 -30.27 1.42 22.04
CA VAL A 358 -28.84 1.34 21.70
C VAL A 358 -28.21 2.70 21.44
N LEU A 359 -26.97 2.90 21.91
CA LEU A 359 -26.12 4.02 21.52
C LEU A 359 -25.40 3.68 20.20
N THR A 360 -25.78 4.33 19.10
CA THR A 360 -25.06 4.22 17.81
C THR A 360 -24.72 5.60 17.26
N TYR A 361 -23.48 5.75 16.76
CA TYR A 361 -22.98 6.96 16.10
C TYR A 361 -21.99 6.58 14.99
N SER A 362 -21.78 7.45 14.00
CA SER A 362 -20.81 7.20 12.92
C SER A 362 -19.38 7.50 13.39
N ILE A 363 -18.55 6.47 13.55
CA ILE A 363 -17.17 6.64 14.07
C ILE A 363 -16.33 7.55 13.16
N LEU A 364 -16.38 7.33 11.84
CA LEU A 364 -15.62 8.13 10.86
C LEU A 364 -15.98 9.62 10.90
N SER A 365 -17.25 9.94 11.17
CA SER A 365 -17.70 11.33 11.31
C SER A 365 -17.14 12.01 12.57
N GLY A 366 -16.77 11.23 13.58
CA GLY A 366 -16.15 11.70 14.81
C GLY A 366 -14.62 11.72 14.78
N LEU A 367 -13.96 11.35 13.68
CA LEU A 367 -12.49 11.33 13.58
C LEU A 367 -11.86 12.71 13.79
N GLU A 368 -12.54 13.79 13.39
CA GLU A 368 -12.05 15.15 13.62
C GLU A 368 -11.86 15.51 15.10
N ARG A 369 -12.56 14.82 16.02
CA ARG A 369 -12.40 14.96 17.48
C ARG A 369 -11.43 13.93 18.05
N ARG A 370 -11.10 12.88 17.29
CA ARG A 370 -10.14 11.81 17.63
C ARG A 370 -8.77 12.11 17.03
N LYS A 371 -8.23 13.31 17.25
CA LYS A 371 -6.99 13.78 16.62
C LYS A 371 -5.78 12.88 16.90
N LEU A 372 -5.65 12.38 18.13
CA LEU A 372 -4.53 11.51 18.49
C LEU A 372 -4.58 10.17 17.74
N LEU A 373 -5.75 9.54 17.69
CA LEU A 373 -5.99 8.34 16.87
C LEU A 373 -5.65 8.61 15.40
N LEU A 374 -6.11 9.75 14.87
CA LEU A 374 -5.88 10.12 13.48
C LEU A 374 -4.39 10.33 13.16
N VAL A 375 -3.62 10.94 14.07
CA VAL A 375 -2.15 11.05 13.96
C VAL A 375 -1.52 9.66 13.88
N PHE A 376 -1.87 8.75 14.78
CA PHE A 376 -1.30 7.39 14.77
C PHE A 376 -1.71 6.58 13.53
N ILE A 377 -2.93 6.75 13.00
CA ILE A 377 -3.33 6.14 11.72
C ILE A 377 -2.43 6.64 10.58
N VAL A 378 -2.20 7.95 10.48
CA VAL A 378 -1.34 8.55 9.45
C VAL A 378 0.11 8.08 9.61
N LEU A 379 0.65 8.09 10.83
CA LEU A 379 2.02 7.61 11.11
C LEU A 379 2.18 6.12 10.80
N ASN A 380 1.16 5.31 11.08
CA ASN A 380 1.17 3.88 10.75
C ASN A 380 1.14 3.63 9.22
N ALA A 381 0.49 4.52 8.46
CA ALA A 381 0.44 4.44 6.99
C ALA A 381 1.65 5.10 6.29
N MET A 382 2.43 5.93 6.98
CA MET A 382 3.58 6.64 6.42
C MET A 382 4.61 5.72 5.72
N PRO A 383 4.95 4.52 6.24
CA PRO A 383 5.87 3.62 5.54
C PRO A 383 5.35 3.09 4.20
N GLY A 384 4.06 3.28 3.88
CA GLY A 384 3.53 3.01 2.54
C GLY A 384 4.31 3.72 1.42
N LEU A 385 4.89 4.89 1.72
CA LEU A 385 5.76 5.62 0.77
C LEU A 385 7.01 4.82 0.40
N VAL A 386 7.63 4.16 1.39
CA VAL A 386 8.80 3.27 1.19
C VAL A 386 8.38 1.99 0.47
N TYR A 387 7.24 1.42 0.84
CA TYR A 387 6.74 0.20 0.22
C TYR A 387 6.42 0.39 -1.27
N ALA A 388 5.88 1.54 -1.67
CA ALA A 388 5.65 1.85 -3.08
C ALA A 388 6.96 1.93 -3.88
N ASP A 389 8.01 2.56 -3.32
CA ASP A 389 9.34 2.62 -3.94
C ASP A 389 9.98 1.24 -4.12
N ILE A 390 9.75 0.34 -3.18
CA ILE A 390 10.25 -1.03 -3.20
C ILE A 390 9.45 -1.88 -4.18
N ALA A 391 8.13 -1.75 -4.17
CA ALA A 391 7.23 -2.57 -4.98
C ALA A 391 7.49 -2.42 -6.48
N ARG A 392 7.80 -1.20 -6.96
CA ARG A 392 8.14 -0.92 -8.37
C ARG A 392 9.38 -1.67 -8.89
N ILE A 393 10.25 -2.18 -8.02
CA ILE A 393 11.40 -3.00 -8.44
C ILE A 393 10.94 -4.34 -9.03
N TYR A 394 9.76 -4.83 -8.62
CA TYR A 394 9.34 -6.21 -8.81
C TYR A 394 8.34 -6.41 -9.95
N PHE A 395 8.28 -5.51 -10.93
CA PHE A 395 7.32 -5.58 -12.05
C PHE A 395 7.33 -6.92 -12.78
N PHE A 396 8.51 -7.40 -13.16
CA PHE A 396 8.71 -8.65 -13.89
C PHE A 396 8.77 -9.89 -12.97
N THR A 397 8.07 -9.85 -11.83
CA THR A 397 7.98 -10.98 -10.90
C THR A 397 6.53 -11.39 -10.65
N THR A 398 6.31 -12.67 -10.36
CA THR A 398 4.97 -13.26 -10.20
C THR A 398 4.09 -12.56 -9.16
N ASN A 399 4.68 -12.03 -8.08
CA ASN A 399 3.95 -11.37 -6.99
C ASN A 399 4.07 -9.84 -7.02
N GLY A 400 4.80 -9.27 -7.99
CA GLY A 400 5.08 -7.83 -8.06
C GLY A 400 3.84 -6.96 -8.03
N PHE A 401 2.89 -7.23 -8.92
CA PHE A 401 1.66 -6.43 -9.03
C PHE A 401 0.82 -6.46 -7.75
N LYS A 402 0.77 -7.60 -7.04
CA LYS A 402 0.07 -7.71 -5.76
C LYS A 402 0.73 -6.82 -4.69
N ILE A 403 2.05 -6.87 -4.60
CA ILE A 403 2.84 -6.05 -3.65
C ILE A 403 2.67 -4.57 -3.96
N TRP A 404 2.67 -4.19 -5.25
CA TRP A 404 2.37 -2.83 -5.70
C TRP A 404 0.99 -2.38 -5.21
N CYS A 405 -0.06 -3.15 -5.50
CA CYS A 405 -1.42 -2.79 -5.11
C CYS A 405 -1.57 -2.64 -3.59
N LEU A 406 -1.01 -3.57 -2.80
CA LEU A 406 -1.04 -3.48 -1.33
C LEU A 406 -0.29 -2.25 -0.81
N SER A 407 0.85 -1.90 -1.41
CA SER A 407 1.62 -0.71 -1.07
C SER A 407 0.84 0.57 -1.38
N ILE A 408 0.20 0.63 -2.55
CA ILE A 408 -0.65 1.75 -2.99
C ILE A 408 -1.85 1.92 -2.06
N ILE A 409 -2.48 0.85 -1.57
CA ILE A 409 -3.58 0.96 -0.60
C ILE A 409 -3.12 1.65 0.68
N ILE A 410 -1.91 1.36 1.17
CA ILE A 410 -1.36 2.05 2.34
C ILE A 410 -1.07 3.52 2.02
N VAL A 411 -0.50 3.83 0.84
CA VAL A 411 -0.30 5.21 0.37
C VAL A 411 -1.64 5.97 0.30
N ALA A 412 -2.69 5.34 -0.23
CA ALA A 412 -4.02 5.92 -0.29
C ALA A 412 -4.56 6.24 1.11
N ASN A 413 -4.38 5.34 2.08
CA ASN A 413 -4.72 5.60 3.48
C ASN A 413 -3.93 6.78 4.05
N PHE A 414 -2.62 6.87 3.80
CA PHE A 414 -1.78 7.97 4.27
C PHE A 414 -2.30 9.33 3.79
N PHE A 415 -2.60 9.48 2.50
CA PHE A 415 -3.12 10.73 1.95
C PHE A 415 -4.57 11.02 2.37
N SER A 416 -5.46 10.02 2.36
CA SER A 416 -6.87 10.19 2.73
C SER A 416 -7.03 10.58 4.21
N PHE A 417 -6.39 9.86 5.13
CA PHE A 417 -6.42 10.24 6.55
C PHE A 417 -5.60 11.49 6.84
N GLY A 418 -4.50 11.71 6.09
CA GLY A 418 -3.70 12.93 6.16
C GLY A 418 -4.50 14.18 5.85
N LEU A 419 -5.39 14.15 4.84
CA LEU A 419 -6.28 15.28 4.55
C LEU A 419 -7.28 15.51 5.69
N VAL A 420 -7.88 14.45 6.26
CA VAL A 420 -8.77 14.62 7.43
C VAL A 420 -8.01 15.22 8.60
N LEU A 421 -6.74 14.82 8.82
CA LEU A 421 -5.90 15.37 9.88
C LEU A 421 -5.66 16.86 9.66
N ALA A 422 -5.22 17.25 8.46
CA ALA A 422 -5.00 18.64 8.10
C ALA A 422 -6.26 19.49 8.31
N VAL A 423 -7.41 19.01 7.82
CA VAL A 423 -8.70 19.68 8.02
C VAL A 423 -9.06 19.80 9.50
N SER A 424 -8.83 18.76 10.31
CA SER A 424 -9.12 18.78 11.75
C SER A 424 -8.22 19.73 12.54
N LEU A 425 -6.99 19.96 12.08
CA LEU A 425 -6.05 20.91 12.66
C LEU A 425 -6.41 22.34 12.28
N LEU A 426 -6.81 22.59 11.03
CA LEU A 426 -7.35 23.88 10.60
C LEU A 426 -8.59 24.28 11.42
N ASP A 427 -9.43 23.32 11.79
CA ASP A 427 -10.60 23.56 12.64
C ASP A 427 -10.25 24.02 14.08
N MET A 428 -9.00 23.84 14.53
CA MET A 428 -8.56 24.33 15.84
C MET A 428 -8.38 25.85 15.91
N ILE A 429 -8.33 26.54 14.77
CA ILE A 429 -8.20 27.99 14.72
C ILE A 429 -9.51 28.62 15.23
N PRO A 430 -9.48 29.46 16.29
CA PRO A 430 -10.66 29.88 17.06
C PRO A 430 -11.48 31.01 16.39
N LEU A 431 -11.86 30.83 15.13
CA LEU A 431 -12.71 31.76 14.40
C LEU A 431 -14.17 31.38 14.64
N ARG A 432 -14.83 32.05 15.60
CA ARG A 432 -16.19 31.74 16.11
C ARG A 432 -17.30 31.97 15.06
N LEU A 433 -17.25 31.29 13.92
CA LEU A 433 -18.22 31.40 12.84
C LEU A 433 -19.61 30.89 13.28
N LYS A 434 -20.67 31.50 12.73
CA LYS A 434 -22.05 31.10 13.01
C LYS A 434 -22.51 29.93 12.11
N HIS A 435 -21.88 29.79 10.95
CA HIS A 435 -22.20 28.81 9.93
C HIS A 435 -20.93 28.12 9.46
N VAL A 436 -21.00 26.80 9.25
CA VAL A 436 -19.87 25.98 8.82
C VAL A 436 -20.21 25.13 7.61
N VAL A 437 -19.19 24.84 6.79
CA VAL A 437 -19.29 23.89 5.69
C VAL A 437 -19.30 22.49 6.28
N SER A 438 -20.07 21.59 5.67
CA SER A 438 -20.09 20.19 6.07
C SER A 438 -19.60 19.29 4.98
N TYR A 439 -18.93 18.22 5.37
CA TYR A 439 -18.56 17.14 4.46
C TYR A 439 -18.94 15.79 5.08
N SER A 440 -18.95 14.73 4.27
CA SER A 440 -19.19 13.37 4.75
C SER A 440 -17.88 12.61 4.83
N ALA A 441 -17.32 12.47 6.05
CA ALA A 441 -16.08 11.71 6.25
C ALA A 441 -16.15 10.24 5.77
N PRO A 442 -17.24 9.48 6.00
CA PRO A 442 -17.37 8.13 5.44
C PRO A 442 -17.28 8.10 3.91
N VAL A 443 -18.04 8.99 3.24
CA VAL A 443 -18.03 9.06 1.78
C VAL A 443 -16.66 9.47 1.27
N PHE A 444 -16.03 10.47 1.90
CA PHE A 444 -14.69 10.91 1.53
C PHE A 444 -13.65 9.80 1.67
N LEU A 445 -13.54 9.17 2.84
CA LEU A 445 -12.51 8.16 3.11
C LEU A 445 -12.68 6.94 2.21
N SER A 446 -13.90 6.42 2.08
CA SER A 446 -14.16 5.27 1.20
C SER A 446 -13.93 5.63 -0.28
N ALA A 447 -14.46 6.76 -0.75
CA ALA A 447 -14.30 7.16 -2.16
C ALA A 447 -12.84 7.46 -2.51
N SER A 448 -12.11 8.19 -1.66
CA SER A 448 -10.71 8.55 -1.93
C SER A 448 -9.79 7.34 -1.92
N ILE A 449 -9.89 6.47 -0.90
CA ILE A 449 -9.05 5.26 -0.84
C ILE A 449 -9.31 4.37 -2.06
N THR A 450 -10.58 4.14 -2.41
CA THR A 450 -10.94 3.34 -3.58
C THR A 450 -10.50 4.00 -4.88
N ALA A 451 -10.73 5.31 -5.06
CA ALA A 451 -10.40 6.00 -6.31
C ALA A 451 -8.89 6.12 -6.53
N ILE A 452 -8.10 6.41 -5.49
CA ILE A 452 -6.63 6.39 -5.57
C ILE A 452 -6.13 4.98 -5.93
N SER A 453 -6.68 3.96 -5.25
CA SER A 453 -6.33 2.56 -5.54
C SER A 453 -6.66 2.20 -6.99
N ILE A 454 -7.85 2.53 -7.51
CA ILE A 454 -8.21 2.27 -8.91
C ILE A 454 -7.31 3.04 -9.88
N ALA A 455 -6.93 4.27 -9.55
CA ALA A 455 -6.08 5.09 -10.40
C ALA A 455 -4.65 4.53 -10.49
N CYS A 456 -4.10 4.02 -9.39
CA CYS A 456 -2.70 3.62 -9.27
C CYS A 456 -2.46 2.10 -9.41
N CYS A 457 -3.44 1.26 -9.10
CA CYS A 457 -3.38 -0.20 -9.24
C CYS A 457 -3.69 -0.64 -10.68
N LYS A 458 -2.97 -0.07 -11.64
CA LYS A 458 -3.03 -0.42 -13.06
C LYS A 458 -1.65 -0.90 -13.50
N ASP A 459 -1.64 -1.91 -14.35
CA ASP A 459 -0.39 -2.47 -14.86
C ASP A 459 0.47 -1.43 -15.58
N SER A 460 -0.16 -0.56 -16.38
CA SER A 460 0.55 0.55 -17.06
C SER A 460 1.18 1.57 -16.11
N VAL A 461 0.54 1.86 -14.97
CA VAL A 461 1.09 2.78 -13.95
C VAL A 461 2.24 2.10 -13.20
N PHE A 462 2.09 0.81 -12.93
CA PHE A 462 3.13 -0.01 -12.31
C PHE A 462 4.37 -0.09 -13.20
N GLN A 463 4.18 -0.41 -14.50
CA GLN A 463 5.23 -0.46 -15.52
C GLN A 463 5.92 0.90 -15.67
N TYR A 464 5.16 1.99 -15.73
CA TYR A 464 5.72 3.34 -15.78
C TYR A 464 6.57 3.64 -14.55
N ALA A 465 6.08 3.33 -13.34
CA ALA A 465 6.82 3.54 -12.11
C ALA A 465 8.14 2.73 -12.06
N THR A 466 8.14 1.51 -12.62
CA THR A 466 9.34 0.68 -12.79
C THR A 466 10.32 1.26 -13.80
N ASN A 467 9.84 1.67 -14.97
CA ASN A 467 10.67 2.30 -16.00
C ASN A 467 11.38 3.55 -15.47
N MET A 468 10.73 4.32 -14.60
CA MET A 468 11.35 5.49 -13.96
C MET A 468 12.48 5.16 -12.98
N ILE A 469 12.64 3.89 -12.54
CA ILE A 469 13.84 3.48 -11.80
C ILE A 469 15.04 3.52 -12.74
N TYR A 470 14.88 2.92 -13.92
CA TYR A 470 15.97 2.71 -14.87
C TYR A 470 16.20 3.89 -15.81
N ALA A 471 15.23 4.79 -15.96
CA ALA A 471 15.38 6.07 -16.68
C ALA A 471 16.08 7.17 -15.86
N SER A 472 16.73 6.82 -14.76
CA SER A 472 17.35 7.78 -13.84
C SER A 472 18.66 8.34 -14.38
N PRO A 473 19.11 9.52 -13.88
CA PRO A 473 20.38 10.12 -14.30
C PRO A 473 21.56 9.16 -14.12
N THR A 474 22.39 9.06 -15.16
CA THR A 474 23.48 8.09 -15.30
C THR A 474 24.79 8.81 -15.65
N TYR A 475 25.93 8.23 -15.32
CA TYR A 475 27.24 8.79 -15.70
C TYR A 475 27.58 8.53 -17.16
N ILE A 476 27.25 7.33 -17.66
CA ILE A 476 27.44 6.94 -19.06
C ILE A 476 26.15 6.31 -19.60
N THR A 477 25.92 6.54 -20.90
CA THR A 477 24.73 6.10 -21.64
C THR A 477 25.11 5.15 -22.77
N LEU A 478 24.10 4.49 -23.34
CA LEU A 478 24.19 3.76 -24.60
C LEU A 478 23.51 4.57 -25.70
N HIS A 479 24.17 4.72 -26.84
CA HIS A 479 23.60 5.42 -27.99
C HIS A 479 22.81 4.43 -28.86
N ALA A 480 21.49 4.55 -28.93
CA ALA A 480 20.69 3.66 -29.76
C ALA A 480 19.44 4.37 -30.27
N ASN A 481 19.02 4.06 -31.50
CA ASN A 481 17.88 4.71 -32.15
C ASN A 481 18.00 6.25 -32.13
N ASP A 482 19.19 6.76 -32.48
CA ASP A 482 19.54 8.18 -32.53
C ASP A 482 19.34 8.95 -31.20
N ALA A 483 19.38 8.24 -30.07
CA ALA A 483 19.22 8.81 -28.74
C ALA A 483 20.13 8.14 -27.70
N ASP A 484 20.46 8.87 -26.65
CA ASP A 484 21.26 8.37 -25.53
C ASP A 484 20.35 7.87 -24.42
N TRP A 485 20.50 6.60 -24.06
CA TRP A 485 19.67 5.93 -23.07
C TRP A 485 20.46 5.57 -21.81
N PRO A 486 19.90 5.79 -20.62
CA PRO A 486 20.45 5.27 -19.37
C PRO A 486 20.54 3.74 -19.34
N CYS A 487 21.60 3.23 -18.72
CA CYS A 487 21.86 1.78 -18.65
C CYS A 487 22.69 1.37 -17.43
N GLY A 488 22.22 1.56 -16.20
CA GLY A 488 22.84 0.92 -15.01
C GLY A 488 23.93 1.70 -14.25
N SER A 489 24.64 2.66 -14.86
CA SER A 489 25.65 3.52 -14.21
C SER A 489 25.06 4.76 -13.52
N TYR A 490 24.06 4.56 -12.69
CA TYR A 490 23.30 5.64 -12.06
C TYR A 490 24.14 6.51 -11.12
N THR A 491 23.73 7.77 -10.99
CA THR A 491 24.42 8.78 -10.17
C THR A 491 24.07 8.69 -8.69
N ALA A 492 24.91 9.30 -7.84
CA ALA A 492 24.71 9.35 -6.40
C ALA A 492 23.52 10.23 -5.93
N ASP A 493 22.95 11.04 -6.84
CA ASP A 493 21.78 11.89 -6.56
C ASP A 493 20.56 11.06 -6.13
N GLY A 494 20.49 9.83 -6.64
CA GLY A 494 19.49 8.83 -6.26
C GLY A 494 18.18 8.96 -7.02
N LEU A 495 17.24 8.08 -6.66
CA LEU A 495 15.93 7.98 -7.30
C LEU A 495 14.95 8.99 -6.71
N ALA A 496 14.13 9.58 -7.56
CA ALA A 496 12.89 10.17 -7.11
C ALA A 496 11.96 9.09 -6.54
N SER A 497 11.23 9.43 -5.48
CA SER A 497 10.22 8.53 -4.92
C SER A 497 9.12 8.25 -5.96
N SER A 498 8.65 7.00 -6.00
CA SER A 498 7.52 6.53 -6.80
C SER A 498 6.32 7.47 -6.72
N VAL A 499 6.02 7.99 -5.52
CA VAL A 499 4.91 8.91 -5.25
C VAL A 499 5.04 10.20 -6.05
N LYS A 500 6.25 10.69 -6.34
CA LYS A 500 6.46 11.86 -7.20
C LYS A 500 5.97 11.61 -8.63
N HIS A 501 6.14 10.39 -9.14
CA HIS A 501 5.75 10.02 -10.51
C HIS A 501 4.26 9.73 -10.64
N ILE A 502 3.57 9.36 -9.55
CA ILE A 502 2.14 9.04 -9.54
C ILE A 502 1.31 10.07 -8.76
N ILE A 503 1.86 11.25 -8.47
CA ILE A 503 1.23 12.23 -7.59
C ILE A 503 -0.13 12.69 -8.10
N ASP A 504 -0.27 12.87 -9.41
CA ASP A 504 -1.54 13.29 -10.03
C ASP A 504 -2.62 12.22 -9.84
N SER A 505 -2.25 10.95 -10.00
CA SER A 505 -3.10 9.78 -9.75
C SER A 505 -3.50 9.62 -8.27
N ILE A 506 -2.88 10.37 -7.36
CA ILE A 506 -3.22 10.42 -5.93
C ILE A 506 -4.05 11.68 -5.63
N VAL A 507 -3.52 12.86 -5.98
CA VAL A 507 -4.08 14.16 -5.59
C VAL A 507 -5.41 14.43 -6.30
N GLN A 508 -5.54 14.13 -7.59
CA GLN A 508 -6.78 14.39 -8.31
C GLN A 508 -7.95 13.56 -7.75
N PRO A 509 -7.85 12.22 -7.57
CA PRO A 509 -8.91 11.46 -6.91
C PRO A 509 -9.19 11.89 -5.47
N LEU A 510 -8.16 12.28 -4.71
CA LEU A 510 -8.29 12.77 -3.34
C LEU A 510 -9.15 14.04 -3.29
N VAL A 511 -8.81 15.04 -4.10
CA VAL A 511 -9.53 16.33 -4.14
C VAL A 511 -10.95 16.15 -4.67
N VAL A 512 -11.13 15.40 -5.77
CA VAL A 512 -12.47 15.11 -6.33
C VAL A 512 -13.34 14.40 -5.29
N SER A 513 -12.81 13.40 -4.59
CA SER A 513 -13.55 12.69 -3.53
C SER A 513 -13.92 13.62 -2.37
N PHE A 514 -13.04 14.55 -2.01
CA PHE A 514 -13.31 15.53 -0.95
C PHE A 514 -14.43 16.50 -1.36
N VAL A 515 -14.35 17.07 -2.56
CA VAL A 515 -15.40 17.95 -3.12
C VAL A 515 -16.73 17.20 -3.23
N CYS A 516 -16.74 15.98 -3.77
CA CYS A 516 -17.92 15.13 -3.82
C CYS A 516 -18.52 14.90 -2.42
N SER A 517 -17.69 14.70 -1.40
CA SER A 517 -18.18 14.52 -0.02
C SER A 517 -18.84 15.78 0.55
N ILE A 518 -18.39 16.98 0.15
CA ILE A 518 -19.02 18.26 0.50
C ILE A 518 -20.34 18.41 -0.25
N VAL A 519 -20.36 18.12 -1.56
CA VAL A 519 -21.56 18.19 -2.41
C VAL A 519 -22.65 17.25 -1.89
N VAL A 520 -22.31 15.99 -1.60
CA VAL A 520 -23.25 15.01 -1.03
C VAL A 520 -23.82 15.51 0.30
N SER A 521 -22.97 16.04 1.19
CA SER A 521 -23.42 16.60 2.47
C SER A 521 -24.32 17.83 2.28
N THR A 522 -24.00 18.69 1.31
CA THR A 522 -24.77 19.89 0.99
C THR A 522 -26.13 19.55 0.38
N ILE A 523 -26.19 18.62 -0.57
CA ILE A 523 -27.45 18.13 -1.16
C ILE A 523 -28.34 17.54 -0.07
N TYR A 524 -27.77 16.72 0.81
CA TYR A 524 -28.51 16.15 1.93
C TYR A 524 -29.13 17.25 2.80
N ARG A 525 -28.38 18.32 3.13
CA ARG A 525 -28.89 19.45 3.91
C ARG A 525 -29.94 20.27 3.18
N LEU A 526 -29.76 20.51 1.88
CA LEU A 526 -30.76 21.20 1.06
C LEU A 526 -32.08 20.44 1.04
N VAL A 527 -32.03 19.11 0.92
CA VAL A 527 -33.23 18.26 0.91
C VAL A 527 -33.88 18.20 2.30
N ALA A 528 -33.10 17.91 3.35
CA ALA A 528 -33.62 17.65 4.69
C ALA A 528 -33.87 18.90 5.55
N HIS A 529 -33.06 19.94 5.38
CA HIS A 529 -33.04 21.13 6.26
C HIS A 529 -33.29 22.45 5.51
N LYS A 530 -33.37 22.42 4.17
CA LYS A 530 -33.57 23.62 3.32
C LYS A 530 -32.50 24.69 3.54
N ARG A 531 -31.28 24.27 3.89
CA ARG A 531 -30.12 25.15 4.13
C ARG A 531 -28.86 24.56 3.50
N VAL A 532 -27.97 25.44 3.05
CA VAL A 532 -26.66 25.05 2.47
C VAL A 532 -25.64 24.80 3.57
N PHE A 533 -25.53 25.73 4.53
CA PHE A 533 -24.56 25.66 5.62
C PHE A 533 -25.18 25.16 6.91
N MET A 534 -24.36 24.55 7.77
CA MET A 534 -24.77 24.10 9.09
C MET A 534 -24.79 25.26 10.07
N ALA A 535 -25.90 25.45 10.79
CA ALA A 535 -26.02 26.49 11.81
C ALA A 535 -25.63 25.95 13.19
N LEU A 536 -24.63 26.56 13.83
CA LEU A 536 -24.11 26.15 15.14
C LEU A 536 -24.71 26.93 16.33
N GLY A 537 -25.79 27.70 16.10
CA GLY A 537 -26.35 28.60 17.11
C GLY A 537 -26.78 27.90 18.41
N TRP A 538 -27.42 26.73 18.31
CA TRP A 538 -27.88 25.97 19.47
C TRP A 538 -26.73 25.32 20.26
N CYS A 539 -25.58 25.08 19.63
CA CYS A 539 -24.43 24.50 20.33
C CYS A 539 -23.88 25.46 21.39
N LYS A 540 -24.08 26.78 21.21
CA LYS A 540 -23.69 27.82 22.19
C LYS A 540 -24.60 27.87 23.41
N THR A 541 -25.82 27.33 23.30
CA THR A 541 -26.77 27.28 24.42
C THR A 541 -26.66 26.00 25.23
N ASN A 542 -25.81 25.06 24.81
CA ASN A 542 -25.63 23.76 25.45
C ASN A 542 -24.36 23.70 26.29
N SER A 543 -24.48 23.33 27.57
CA SER A 543 -23.36 23.35 28.52
C SER A 543 -22.22 22.41 28.09
N PHE A 544 -22.57 21.20 27.65
CA PHE A 544 -21.59 20.21 27.18
C PHE A 544 -20.93 20.60 25.86
N LEU A 545 -21.69 21.07 24.85
CA LEU A 545 -21.08 21.43 23.56
C LEU A 545 -20.20 22.68 23.66
N THR A 546 -20.51 23.58 24.59
CA THR A 546 -19.64 24.72 24.91
C THR A 546 -18.31 24.25 25.52
N PHE A 547 -18.37 23.27 26.43
CA PHE A 547 -17.18 22.63 27.00
C PHE A 547 -16.37 21.86 25.95
N ALA A 548 -17.03 21.05 25.12
CA ALA A 548 -16.41 20.17 24.13
C ALA A 548 -15.82 20.90 22.91
N LYS A 549 -16.08 22.22 22.78
CA LYS A 549 -15.69 23.12 21.69
C LYS A 549 -16.24 22.70 20.32
N THR A 550 -17.05 23.56 19.73
CA THR A 550 -17.66 23.35 18.40
C THR A 550 -16.66 23.61 17.26
N PRO A 551 -16.89 23.01 16.07
CA PRO A 551 -16.11 23.33 14.88
C PRO A 551 -16.29 24.77 14.42
N ASN A 552 -15.33 25.27 13.64
CA ASN A 552 -15.24 26.66 13.19
C ASN A 552 -15.40 26.80 11.67
N PHE A 553 -14.84 25.93 10.83
CA PHE A 553 -14.82 26.12 9.37
C PHE A 553 -15.57 25.05 8.59
N ILE A 554 -15.07 23.83 8.70
CA ILE A 554 -15.52 22.66 7.97
C ILE A 554 -15.56 21.49 8.93
N THR A 555 -16.63 20.69 8.88
CA THR A 555 -16.80 19.61 9.84
C THR A 555 -17.55 18.42 9.24
N ALA A 556 -17.19 17.23 9.71
CA ALA A 556 -17.93 16.00 9.45
C ALA A 556 -18.98 15.71 10.54
N LEU A 557 -18.99 16.47 11.65
CA LEU A 557 -19.91 16.21 12.74
C LEU A 557 -21.34 16.61 12.38
N PRO A 558 -22.33 15.75 12.69
CA PRO A 558 -23.74 16.05 12.46
C PRO A 558 -24.31 16.93 13.60
N LEU A 559 -23.85 18.19 13.72
CA LEU A 559 -24.26 19.13 14.78
C LEU A 559 -25.52 19.96 14.44
N GLU A 560 -26.35 19.50 13.51
CA GLU A 560 -27.62 20.17 13.21
C GLU A 560 -28.59 20.16 14.39
N GLN A 561 -29.41 21.20 14.49
CA GLN A 561 -30.40 21.33 15.57
C GLN A 561 -31.41 20.16 15.57
N THR A 562 -31.67 19.54 14.42
CA THR A 562 -32.51 18.34 14.29
C THR A 562 -31.94 17.11 14.99
N ASN A 563 -30.64 17.11 15.28
CA ASN A 563 -30.00 16.04 16.02
C ASN A 563 -30.09 16.23 17.53
N ALA A 564 -30.50 17.41 18.01
CA ALA A 564 -30.83 17.65 19.41
C ALA A 564 -32.25 17.16 19.76
N VAL A 565 -32.51 16.96 21.05
CA VAL A 565 -33.85 16.66 21.59
C VAL A 565 -34.40 17.95 22.18
N LYS A 566 -35.54 18.43 21.67
CA LYS A 566 -36.23 19.59 22.24
C LYS A 566 -37.16 19.13 23.35
N ILE A 567 -36.96 19.63 24.57
CA ILE A 567 -37.86 19.42 25.72
C ILE A 567 -38.23 20.81 26.25
N GLY A 568 -39.50 21.19 26.12
CA GLY A 568 -39.95 22.56 26.37
C GLY A 568 -39.19 23.57 25.48
N ASN A 569 -38.59 24.58 26.12
CA ASN A 569 -37.81 25.63 25.44
C ASN A 569 -36.31 25.35 25.38
N LYS A 570 -35.83 24.22 25.93
CA LYS A 570 -34.41 23.88 25.97
C LYS A 570 -34.05 22.79 24.94
N MET A 571 -32.82 22.85 24.44
CA MET A 571 -32.29 21.90 23.45
C MET A 571 -31.25 20.98 24.12
N TYR A 572 -31.51 19.69 24.12
CA TYR A 572 -30.66 18.69 24.75
C TYR A 572 -29.78 17.97 23.72
N CYS A 573 -28.49 17.85 24.03
CA CYS A 573 -27.50 17.07 23.31
C CYS A 573 -27.67 15.57 23.60
N LYS A 574 -27.83 14.76 22.55
CA LYS A 574 -27.97 13.30 22.66
C LYS A 574 -26.64 12.66 23.11
N PRO A 575 -26.66 11.52 23.81
CA PRO A 575 -25.44 10.79 24.13
C PRO A 575 -24.65 10.35 22.90
N SER A 576 -25.30 10.05 21.77
CA SER A 576 -24.61 9.74 20.51
C SER A 576 -23.81 10.92 19.97
N THR A 577 -24.27 12.15 20.21
CA THR A 577 -23.52 13.36 19.89
C THR A 577 -22.35 13.56 20.84
N GLN A 578 -22.51 13.26 22.14
CA GLN A 578 -21.39 13.26 23.09
C GLN A 578 -20.28 12.28 22.68
N ALA A 579 -20.66 11.09 22.21
CA ALA A 579 -19.72 10.10 21.66
C ALA A 579 -19.04 10.54 20.35
N LEU A 580 -19.76 11.22 19.46
CA LEU A 580 -19.18 11.86 18.27
C LEU A 580 -18.16 12.93 18.63
N MET A 581 -18.45 13.70 19.69
CA MET A 581 -17.53 14.71 20.24
C MET A 581 -16.29 14.11 20.92
N GLY A 582 -16.20 12.78 21.04
CA GLY A 582 -15.04 12.08 21.61
C GLY A 582 -15.15 11.79 23.10
N TYR A 583 -16.36 11.79 23.67
CA TYR A 583 -16.59 11.54 25.09
C TYR A 583 -17.43 10.29 25.32
N ALA A 584 -17.20 9.61 26.44
CA ALA A 584 -17.99 8.48 26.89
C ALA A 584 -18.55 8.73 28.29
N THR A 585 -19.63 8.03 28.64
CA THR A 585 -20.25 8.11 29.96
C THR A 585 -20.12 6.79 30.70
N VAL A 586 -19.68 6.86 31.95
CA VAL A 586 -19.55 5.70 32.84
C VAL A 586 -20.35 5.91 34.12
N VAL A 587 -20.81 4.80 34.70
CA VAL A 587 -21.55 4.78 35.96
C VAL A 587 -20.94 3.77 36.92
N GLU A 588 -20.96 4.09 38.21
CA GLU A 588 -20.54 3.18 39.27
C GLU A 588 -21.43 1.92 39.28
N THR A 589 -20.80 0.75 39.35
CA THR A 589 -21.49 -0.53 39.50
C THR A 589 -21.73 -0.78 40.98
N LYS A 590 -22.96 -0.53 41.45
CA LYS A 590 -23.38 -0.94 42.79
C LYS A 590 -23.46 -2.47 42.84
N HIS A 591 -22.59 -3.11 43.63
CA HIS A 591 -22.71 -4.54 43.95
C HIS A 591 -23.92 -4.72 44.88
N LYS A 592 -25.01 -5.36 44.43
CA LYS A 592 -25.97 -5.97 45.35
C LYS A 592 -25.33 -7.26 45.89
N VAL A 593 -24.75 -7.18 47.09
CA VAL A 593 -24.43 -8.36 47.90
C VAL A 593 -25.08 -8.13 49.27
N CYS A 594 -26.21 -8.78 49.50
CA CYS A 594 -26.73 -9.00 50.85
C CYS A 594 -26.49 -10.47 51.17
N TYR A 595 -25.45 -10.76 51.96
CA TYR A 595 -25.44 -11.96 52.79
C TYR A 595 -26.08 -11.58 54.11
N CYS A 596 -27.30 -12.03 54.36
CA CYS A 596 -27.84 -12.03 55.71
C CYS A 596 -27.48 -13.38 56.35
N SER A 597 -26.44 -13.38 57.18
CA SER A 597 -26.16 -14.45 58.13
C SER A 597 -26.78 -14.08 59.48
N SER A 598 -28.01 -14.52 59.74
CA SER A 598 -28.51 -14.78 61.10
C SER A 598 -29.94 -15.34 61.10
N CYS A 599 -30.06 -16.56 61.63
CA CYS A 599 -31.22 -17.16 62.32
C CYS A 599 -32.42 -17.70 61.51
N SER A 600 -32.33 -19.02 61.29
CA SER A 600 -33.30 -20.08 61.65
C SER A 600 -34.72 -20.14 61.04
N ARG A 601 -34.95 -21.33 60.45
CA ARG A 601 -36.19 -22.05 60.07
C ARG A 601 -36.63 -21.97 58.60
N MET A 602 -36.76 -23.18 58.03
CA MET A 602 -37.22 -23.53 56.70
C MET A 602 -38.58 -22.89 56.40
N ASP A 603 -38.68 -22.13 55.30
CA ASP A 603 -39.31 -22.57 54.06
C ASP A 603 -39.25 -21.45 53.00
N SER A 604 -38.74 -21.81 51.80
CA SER A 604 -38.82 -21.09 50.51
C SER A 604 -38.30 -19.63 50.42
N PRO A 605 -37.23 -19.33 49.65
CA PRO A 605 -36.83 -17.95 49.38
C PRO A 605 -37.80 -17.30 48.38
N VAL A 606 -38.78 -16.57 48.90
CA VAL A 606 -39.46 -15.52 48.16
C VAL A 606 -38.41 -14.43 47.89
N LEU A 607 -38.04 -14.26 46.61
CA LEU A 607 -37.14 -13.22 46.16
C LEU A 607 -37.89 -11.89 46.22
N VAL A 608 -37.97 -11.30 47.42
CA VAL A 608 -38.48 -9.95 47.63
C VAL A 608 -37.51 -9.00 46.94
N VAL A 609 -37.88 -8.58 45.73
CA VAL A 609 -37.28 -7.43 45.06
C VAL A 609 -37.64 -6.22 45.91
N ALA A 610 -36.77 -5.86 46.85
CA ALA A 610 -36.81 -4.56 47.48
C ALA A 610 -36.66 -3.50 46.37
N SER A 611 -37.79 -2.88 46.02
CA SER A 611 -37.90 -1.65 45.27
C SER A 611 -37.41 -0.53 46.17
N ASP A 612 -36.14 -0.15 46.05
CA ASP A 612 -35.64 1.08 46.65
C ASP A 612 -36.30 2.27 45.94
N GLU A 613 -37.25 2.89 46.65
CA GLU A 613 -38.01 4.07 46.25
C GLU A 613 -37.23 5.39 46.46
N ASN A 614 -35.95 5.34 46.85
CA ASN A 614 -35.08 6.51 46.96
C ASN A 614 -34.08 6.60 45.78
N ASN A 615 -34.60 6.96 44.60
CA ASN A 615 -33.85 7.13 43.36
C ASN A 615 -32.99 8.42 43.35
N ALA A 616 -31.96 8.50 44.18
CA ALA A 616 -30.81 9.37 43.88
C ALA A 616 -30.01 8.69 42.77
N MET A 617 -30.34 8.99 41.51
CA MET A 617 -29.66 8.44 40.34
C MET A 617 -28.17 8.77 40.44
N SER A 618 -27.31 7.75 40.60
CA SER A 618 -25.86 7.94 40.72
C SER A 618 -25.34 8.82 39.57
N PRO A 619 -24.50 9.83 39.85
CA PRO A 619 -24.08 10.80 38.85
C PRO A 619 -23.33 10.09 37.72
N LEU A 620 -23.72 10.39 36.48
CA LEU A 620 -23.05 9.87 35.29
C LEU A 620 -21.74 10.63 35.10
N CYS A 621 -20.62 9.92 35.07
CA CYS A 621 -19.30 10.54 34.92
C CYS A 621 -18.94 10.61 33.43
N VAL A 622 -18.52 11.79 32.96
CA VAL A 622 -18.09 12.03 31.57
C VAL A 622 -16.56 11.93 31.50
N ILE A 623 -16.06 11.09 30.61
CA ILE A 623 -14.64 10.84 30.38
C ILE A 623 -14.32 10.93 28.89
N SER A 624 -13.04 11.02 28.54
CA SER A 624 -12.59 10.88 27.15
C SER A 624 -12.88 9.46 26.65
N ILE A 625 -13.28 9.32 25.38
CA ILE A 625 -13.50 8.01 24.77
C ILE A 625 -12.24 7.15 24.75
N TYR A 626 -11.06 7.78 24.66
CA TYR A 626 -9.77 7.08 24.76
C TYR A 626 -9.57 6.40 26.12
N ALA A 627 -10.15 6.96 27.17
CA ALA A 627 -10.02 6.44 28.52
C ALA A 627 -11.12 5.42 28.87
N LEU A 628 -12.02 5.07 27.94
CA LEU A 628 -13.16 4.21 28.25
C LEU A 628 -12.74 2.84 28.79
N VAL A 629 -11.82 2.15 28.11
CA VAL A 629 -11.33 0.84 28.57
C VAL A 629 -10.53 0.99 29.86
N ALA A 630 -9.67 2.01 29.95
CA ALA A 630 -8.91 2.30 31.16
C ALA A 630 -9.81 2.57 32.37
N SER A 631 -10.97 3.21 32.19
CA SER A 631 -11.90 3.51 33.29
C SER A 631 -12.51 2.27 33.94
N MET A 632 -12.58 1.16 33.20
CA MET A 632 -13.12 -0.11 33.69
C MET A 632 -12.06 -0.94 34.41
N LEU A 633 -10.77 -0.73 34.09
CA LEU A 633 -9.64 -1.50 34.62
C LEU A 633 -8.91 -0.74 35.73
N PHE A 634 -8.66 0.56 35.52
CA PHE A 634 -7.81 1.43 36.32
C PHE A 634 -8.44 2.82 36.52
N PRO A 635 -9.63 2.90 37.16
CA PRO A 635 -10.42 4.14 37.25
C PRO A 635 -9.64 5.33 37.84
N ASN A 636 -8.81 5.10 38.85
CA ASN A 636 -8.05 6.17 39.53
C ASN A 636 -7.12 6.96 38.61
N PHE A 637 -6.71 6.39 37.47
CA PHE A 637 -5.82 7.07 36.52
C PHE A 637 -6.58 7.84 35.45
N VAL A 638 -7.92 7.77 35.45
CA VAL A 638 -8.76 8.40 34.44
C VAL A 638 -9.26 9.74 34.92
N GLU A 639 -8.97 10.78 34.14
CA GLU A 639 -9.53 12.11 34.35
C GLU A 639 -11.02 12.14 34.01
N GLN A 640 -11.80 12.68 34.95
CA GLN A 640 -13.20 12.99 34.82
C GLN A 640 -13.36 14.44 34.35
N HIS A 641 -13.96 14.61 33.18
CA HIS A 641 -14.24 15.93 32.59
C HIS A 641 -15.51 16.59 33.12
N GLY A 642 -16.40 15.82 33.74
CA GLY A 642 -17.61 16.36 34.38
C GLY A 642 -18.57 15.29 34.87
N THR A 643 -19.69 15.75 35.42
CA THR A 643 -20.82 14.92 35.85
C THR A 643 -22.11 15.36 35.16
N ILE A 644 -22.95 14.39 34.81
CA ILE A 644 -24.32 14.66 34.38
C ILE A 644 -25.27 14.27 35.51
N THR A 645 -25.98 15.26 36.03
CA THR A 645 -27.02 15.12 37.06
C THR A 645 -28.28 15.83 36.57
N HIS A 646 -29.44 15.16 36.61
CA HIS A 646 -30.71 15.73 36.14
C HIS A 646 -30.65 16.34 34.72
N ASN A 647 -29.92 15.71 33.80
CA ASN A 647 -29.70 16.17 32.41
C ASN A 647 -28.94 17.50 32.28
N GLU A 648 -28.25 17.96 33.32
CA GLU A 648 -27.34 19.12 33.27
C GLU A 648 -25.90 18.63 33.40
N PHE A 649 -25.00 19.17 32.56
CA PHE A 649 -23.57 18.84 32.61
C PHE A 649 -22.82 19.90 33.39
N THR A 650 -22.15 19.45 34.44
CA THR A 650 -21.27 20.28 35.25
C THR A 650 -19.83 19.89 34.96
N PRO A 651 -19.02 20.77 34.36
CA PRO A 651 -17.62 20.49 34.08
C PRO A 651 -16.85 20.36 35.41
N LYS A 652 -15.93 19.39 35.46
CA LYS A 652 -14.96 19.25 36.55
C LYS A 652 -13.57 19.42 35.96
N THR A 653 -12.70 20.14 36.68
CA THR A 653 -11.33 20.40 36.24
C THR A 653 -10.39 19.55 37.07
N LYS A 654 -9.56 18.70 36.45
CA LYS A 654 -8.55 17.85 37.12
C LYS A 654 -9.11 16.89 38.18
N ALA A 655 -10.36 16.45 38.06
CA ALA A 655 -10.91 15.41 38.93
C ALA A 655 -10.57 14.02 38.36
N GLN A 656 -10.22 13.05 39.19
CA GLN A 656 -10.07 11.65 38.79
C GLN A 656 -11.31 10.84 39.16
N LEU A 657 -11.57 9.73 38.47
CA LEU A 657 -12.58 8.78 38.93
C LEU A 657 -12.16 8.15 40.27
N GLU A 658 -13.14 7.84 41.11
CA GLU A 658 -12.91 7.20 42.40
C GLU A 658 -12.46 5.74 42.24
N LYS A 659 -11.88 5.13 43.28
CA LYS A 659 -11.43 3.73 43.26
C LYS A 659 -12.57 2.74 43.37
N LYS A 660 -13.44 2.73 42.36
CA LYS A 660 -14.67 1.94 42.31
C LYS A 660 -14.82 1.25 40.96
N LYS A 661 -15.67 0.23 40.88
CA LYS A 661 -15.95 -0.45 39.61
C LYS A 661 -16.89 0.40 38.77
N TYR A 662 -16.48 0.75 37.56
CA TYR A 662 -17.31 1.47 36.59
C TYR A 662 -17.72 0.55 35.44
N LYS A 663 -18.88 0.83 34.87
CA LYS A 663 -19.34 0.25 33.61
C LYS A 663 -19.73 1.35 32.64
N HIS A 664 -19.57 1.08 31.35
CA HIS A 664 -20.10 1.96 30.33
C HIS A 664 -21.63 2.01 30.45
N THR A 665 -22.18 3.18 30.14
CA THR A 665 -23.60 3.41 30.05
C THR A 665 -23.89 4.23 28.82
N ARG A 666 -25.09 4.06 28.24
CA ARG A 666 -25.56 4.80 27.07
C ARG A 666 -25.60 6.34 27.27
N GLY A 667 -25.43 6.81 28.50
CA GLY A 667 -25.47 8.23 28.87
C GLY A 667 -26.88 8.80 29.01
N ALA A 668 -26.96 10.10 29.26
CA ALA A 668 -28.20 10.87 29.33
C ALA A 668 -28.14 12.08 28.39
N CYS A 669 -29.31 12.55 27.96
CA CYS A 669 -29.41 13.79 27.20
C CYS A 669 -29.00 14.97 28.09
N VAL A 670 -28.21 15.89 27.57
CA VAL A 670 -27.62 17.00 28.36
C VAL A 670 -28.05 18.34 27.82
N VAL A 671 -28.43 19.28 28.68
CA VAL A 671 -28.87 20.61 28.29
C VAL A 671 -27.76 21.64 28.20
#